data_AF-A0A9D5FTY7-F1
#
_entry.id   AF-A0A9D5FTY7-F1
#
_cell.length_a   1.000
_cell.length_b   1.000
_cell.length_c   1.000
_cell.angle_alpha   90.00
_cell.angle_beta   90.00
_cell.angle_gamma   90.00
#
_symmetry.space_group_name_H-M   'P 1'
#
loop_
_entity.id
_entity.type
_entity.pdbx_description
1 polymer ?
#
loop_
_entity_poly.entity_id
_entity_poly.type
_entity_poly.pdbx_seq_one_letter_code
_entity_poly.pdbx_strand_id
1 'polypeptide(L)'
;MQTGYRHDLNAGQTSVGVCDCSSLARVAVAVPVVLLLCMAMPGYGISVEISHKKPRPGNEVSTNAPPVVIRDCSRGVEQLLKLGLPDVSKARYVRLRSGAGSFGIDGVDLTGNAWMLSETPGVSGRFVVDGIRVEEVYDATFKKQAEERASKLQGAGDLGQASSNALDESCFAGRWKEADPAKDARSLVAFLRRHDSESRVYGQWDGNARANVLIRAAHYHRTGLTNEANEIVALLLARSEDQRELMSDVIRILAEDQYFALCRSFGKTHDWVAYSSGIDLQCARFGSAWKDCAVARSLSAQIKKRIAMTKPPEVTGEGIGPEDQALATGLLNTVLKDWEYGDCCDTIGLWVLTPRTNRLQAYTSTNGTRRAFAGIMDRGMKSVPFLLALLKDNTMTLTMFGSLYSNSRSRDVEEADADDAAGTDRQFLGMYNRPATRAEMAAYLLKPLIPDPDGRETPLTEEAARQWYEESKGKTSLQMARTYLEKGSDNQRSMAMFHILLNGSEDDCLAVEGALASASNDDYIARSMAILYLTFRGSKAKPFVERMKSAIPKSGQKTNDELFDESDSTSAIASVVTSAARDILSDATMESVLADVMAGGERAEKSNGLLGRRISTADPNVALTLLLEAALKTTDANITSTLVDYARPATWTGTSGYFSNLPLTDSDGFIMDFSSNEKRAPWRAEWRPPVATNHATLWRRLLDDSRLVYDETYGEETTIREKAVTAVLDLYWDPEWEADSSDRLTLIGRRTFLFARKTAEALLDGKKPESLPAMANWREISGGKQAAAAMKVLKVPDAGMAATLAALPDEELMAVMKVAWTNRELNSKLITAANRIVSIDTGGMLSDGLKELESLKGKLLGRAAVEKGVELCSRSAVSGKVVSCSFVRDAGLDGVELRVCEMREGTPAYTNLAVVGELKISKVPEVSAAVSFSSNSVLTAWFPRGESKGRA
;
A
#
# COMPACT_ATOMS: atom_id res chain seq x y z
N MET A 1 -13.34 -52.38 18.38
CA MET A 1 -13.08 -53.09 19.64
C MET A 1 -13.18 -52.09 20.78
N GLN A 2 -14.02 -52.42 21.77
CA GLN A 2 -14.34 -51.63 22.96
C GLN A 2 -13.21 -51.67 24.00
N THR A 3 -13.05 -50.57 24.74
CA THR A 3 -12.95 -50.41 26.23
C THR A 3 -12.55 -48.93 26.49
N GLY A 4 -12.99 -48.18 27.51
CA GLY A 4 -13.81 -48.41 28.70
C GLY A 4 -13.16 -47.72 29.92
N TYR A 5 -13.93 -46.87 30.62
CA TYR A 5 -13.78 -46.33 32.01
C TYR A 5 -12.93 -45.07 32.30
N ARG A 6 -13.13 -44.32 33.41
CA ARG A 6 -14.26 -43.53 34.00
C ARG A 6 -13.67 -42.82 35.27
N HIS A 7 -14.06 -41.56 35.50
CA HIS A 7 -14.09 -40.73 36.75
C HIS A 7 -12.84 -40.52 37.65
N ASP A 8 -12.56 -39.24 37.98
CA ASP A 8 -12.87 -38.70 39.33
C ASP A 8 -12.91 -37.15 39.37
N LEU A 9 -13.90 -36.65 40.12
CA LEU A 9 -14.10 -35.26 40.53
C LEU A 9 -13.49 -35.10 41.93
N ASN A 10 -12.75 -34.01 42.20
CA ASN A 10 -12.60 -33.52 43.57
C ASN A 10 -12.52 -32.00 43.61
N ALA A 11 -13.20 -31.47 44.63
CA ALA A 11 -13.50 -30.07 44.85
C ALA A 11 -12.48 -29.37 45.76
N GLY A 12 -12.38 -28.05 45.57
CA GLY A 12 -12.15 -27.09 46.66
C GLY A 12 -10.70 -26.66 46.91
N GLN A 13 -10.40 -25.39 46.62
CA GLN A 13 -9.83 -24.47 47.60
C GLN A 13 -9.87 -23.02 47.10
N THR A 14 -10.69 -22.21 47.78
CA THR A 14 -10.62 -20.76 47.82
C THR A 14 -9.37 -20.32 48.59
N SER A 15 -8.57 -19.41 48.04
CA SER A 15 -7.72 -18.53 48.85
C SER A 15 -7.83 -17.09 48.36
N VAL A 16 -8.18 -16.21 49.30
CA VAL A 16 -8.25 -14.76 49.15
C VAL A 16 -6.89 -14.22 49.53
N GLY A 17 -6.16 -13.66 48.57
CA GLY A 17 -4.92 -12.92 48.82
C GLY A 17 -5.22 -11.45 49.04
N VAL A 18 -5.09 -10.99 50.29
CA VAL A 18 -5.05 -9.57 50.66
C VAL A 18 -3.67 -9.02 50.28
N CYS A 19 -3.62 -8.07 49.34
CA CYS A 19 -2.40 -7.29 49.09
C CYS A 19 -2.49 -5.93 49.78
N ASP A 20 -1.55 -5.76 50.71
CA ASP A 20 -1.26 -4.59 51.51
C ASP A 20 -0.78 -3.40 50.64
N CYS A 21 -1.31 -2.21 50.90
CA CYS A 21 -1.03 -0.98 50.17
C CYS A 21 -0.13 -0.07 51.00
N SER A 22 1.18 -0.04 50.72
CA SER A 22 2.04 1.06 51.18
C SER A 22 3.27 1.25 50.28
N SER A 23 3.18 2.16 49.31
CA SER A 23 4.22 3.17 48.98
C SER A 23 3.90 3.89 47.66
N LEU A 24 3.42 5.13 47.77
CA LEU A 24 3.11 6.05 46.68
C LEU A 24 4.11 7.22 46.72
N ALA A 25 5.03 7.28 45.77
CA ALA A 25 5.65 8.54 45.33
C ALA A 25 6.34 8.38 43.97
N ARG A 26 5.98 9.30 43.04
CA ARG A 26 6.59 9.68 41.74
C ARG A 26 5.93 9.13 40.47
N VAL A 27 5.10 9.98 39.84
CA VAL A 27 4.96 10.08 38.38
C VAL A 27 4.76 11.55 37.99
N ALA A 28 5.71 12.14 37.28
CA ALA A 28 5.62 13.50 36.73
C ALA A 28 6.41 13.68 35.40
N VAL A 29 6.55 12.63 34.58
CA VAL A 29 7.48 12.66 33.42
C VAL A 29 6.84 12.36 32.05
N ALA A 30 5.65 11.76 31.98
CA ALA A 30 5.07 11.37 30.69
C ALA A 30 4.40 12.53 29.91
N VAL A 31 3.76 13.48 30.62
CA VAL A 31 2.97 14.57 30.02
C VAL A 31 3.83 15.59 29.24
N PRO A 32 5.02 16.03 29.71
CA PRO A 32 5.82 17.04 28.99
C PRO A 32 6.42 16.55 27.67
N VAL A 33 6.75 15.25 27.57
CA VAL A 33 7.43 14.68 26.38
C VAL A 33 6.48 14.51 25.20
N VAL A 34 5.22 14.14 25.49
CA VAL A 34 4.15 14.06 24.49
C VAL A 34 3.76 15.46 24.00
N LEU A 35 3.61 16.43 24.91
CA LEU A 35 3.35 17.84 24.59
C LEU A 35 4.42 18.47 23.67
N LEU A 36 5.70 18.15 23.87
CA LEU A 36 6.81 18.70 23.08
C LEU A 36 6.87 18.19 21.63
N LEU A 37 6.41 16.96 21.37
CA LEU A 37 6.34 16.39 20.02
C LEU A 37 5.15 16.96 19.22
N CYS A 38 4.05 17.30 19.89
CA CYS A 38 2.83 17.81 19.25
C CYS A 38 2.88 19.30 18.90
N MET A 39 3.61 20.10 19.69
CA MET A 39 3.75 21.55 19.45
C MET A 39 4.45 21.90 18.13
N ALA A 40 4.99 20.92 17.40
CA ALA A 40 5.81 21.17 16.21
C ALA A 40 5.26 20.59 14.89
N MET A 41 4.11 19.92 14.77
CA MET A 41 3.69 19.37 13.46
C MET A 41 2.37 19.97 12.94
N PRO A 42 2.32 20.59 11.74
CA PRO A 42 1.07 21.01 11.08
C PRO A 42 0.17 19.81 10.79
N GLY A 43 -1.15 19.95 10.94
CA GLY A 43 -2.13 18.93 10.55
C GLY A 43 -2.32 17.73 11.48
N TYR A 44 -1.84 17.80 12.73
CA TYR A 44 -2.09 16.77 13.75
C TYR A 44 -3.18 17.22 14.72
N GLY A 45 -4.18 16.36 14.92
CA GLY A 45 -5.15 16.45 15.99
C GLY A 45 -4.69 15.67 17.23
N ILE A 46 -4.82 16.24 18.42
CA ILE A 46 -4.84 15.44 19.66
C ILE A 46 -6.31 15.22 20.00
N SER A 47 -6.76 13.97 20.13
CA SER A 47 -8.07 13.62 20.68
C SER A 47 -7.89 12.91 22.01
N VAL A 48 -8.68 13.25 23.02
CA VAL A 48 -8.72 12.51 24.29
C VAL A 48 -10.08 11.87 24.41
N GLU A 49 -10.11 10.54 24.32
CA GLU A 49 -11.29 9.70 24.52
C GLU A 49 -11.24 9.10 25.93
N ILE A 50 -12.35 9.06 26.63
CA ILE A 50 -12.44 8.42 27.95
C ILE A 50 -13.55 7.37 27.89
N SER A 51 -13.20 6.08 28.00
CA SER A 51 -14.17 4.97 27.99
C SER A 51 -13.99 4.03 29.18
N HIS A 52 -15.00 3.22 29.49
CA HIS A 52 -14.97 2.22 30.55
C HIS A 52 -14.87 0.81 29.94
N LYS A 53 -13.76 0.06 30.14
CA LYS A 53 -13.63 -1.37 29.76
C LYS A 53 -13.29 -2.28 30.95
N LYS A 54 -13.92 -3.46 31.02
CA LYS A 54 -13.63 -4.53 32.01
C LYS A 54 -12.41 -5.39 31.58
N PRO A 55 -11.51 -5.80 32.50
CA PRO A 55 -10.35 -6.64 32.17
C PRO A 55 -10.70 -8.15 32.03
N ARG A 56 -9.96 -8.87 31.18
CA ARG A 56 -10.00 -10.35 31.04
C ARG A 56 -9.01 -11.05 32.00
N PRO A 57 -9.32 -12.24 32.52
CA PRO A 57 -8.45 -13.01 33.43
C PRO A 57 -7.26 -13.68 32.69
N GLY A 58 -6.11 -13.79 33.35
CA GLY A 58 -4.86 -14.35 32.80
C GLY A 58 -4.66 -15.85 33.06
N ASN A 59 -3.93 -16.53 32.17
CA ASN A 59 -3.61 -17.96 32.25
C ASN A 59 -2.28 -18.21 33.01
N GLU A 60 -2.22 -19.27 33.83
CA GLU A 60 -1.01 -19.74 34.53
C GLU A 60 -0.04 -20.49 33.59
N VAL A 61 1.26 -20.28 33.76
CA VAL A 61 2.35 -20.88 32.96
C VAL A 61 2.91 -22.12 33.69
N SER A 62 3.02 -23.25 32.98
CA SER A 62 3.63 -24.50 33.48
C SER A 62 5.16 -24.36 33.64
N THR A 63 5.71 -24.78 34.78
CA THR A 63 7.12 -24.56 35.16
C THR A 63 8.03 -25.80 35.07
N ASN A 64 7.67 -26.84 34.33
CA ASN A 64 8.37 -28.14 34.36
C ASN A 64 9.44 -28.38 33.27
N ALA A 65 9.94 -27.35 32.59
CA ALA A 65 11.00 -27.53 31.58
C ALA A 65 12.35 -27.92 32.23
N PRO A 66 13.11 -28.87 31.65
CA PRO A 66 14.43 -29.24 32.16
C PRO A 66 15.40 -28.05 32.13
N PRO A 67 16.39 -27.99 33.06
CA PRO A 67 17.34 -26.88 33.12
C PRO A 67 18.17 -26.79 31.83
N VAL A 68 18.17 -25.60 31.22
CA VAL A 68 18.93 -25.30 29.99
C VAL A 68 20.40 -25.05 30.34
N VAL A 69 21.31 -25.82 29.74
CA VAL A 69 22.76 -25.67 29.94
C VAL A 69 23.29 -24.53 29.06
N ILE A 70 23.62 -23.39 29.68
CA ILE A 70 24.21 -22.23 29.00
C ILE A 70 25.70 -22.48 28.76
N ARG A 71 26.14 -22.39 27.50
CA ARG A 71 27.54 -22.53 27.07
C ARG A 71 28.02 -21.26 26.37
N ASP A 72 29.32 -21.01 26.40
CA ASP A 72 29.93 -19.92 25.64
C ASP A 72 29.83 -20.16 24.12
N CYS A 73 29.15 -19.25 23.41
CA CYS A 73 28.98 -19.32 21.97
C CYS A 73 30.08 -18.59 21.17
N SER A 74 31.09 -18.00 21.82
CA SER A 74 32.16 -17.21 21.19
C SER A 74 32.80 -17.89 19.97
N ARG A 75 33.15 -19.18 20.10
CA ARG A 75 33.72 -19.97 18.98
C ARG A 75 32.78 -20.09 17.80
N GLY A 76 31.48 -20.24 18.04
CA GLY A 76 30.46 -20.32 16.99
C GLY A 76 30.32 -18.98 16.26
N VAL A 77 30.30 -17.87 17.01
CA VAL A 77 30.25 -16.51 16.44
C VAL A 77 31.44 -16.25 15.52
N GLU A 78 32.66 -16.61 15.95
CA GLU A 78 33.86 -16.46 15.11
C GLU A 78 33.82 -17.32 13.83
N GLN A 79 33.13 -18.47 13.83
CA GLN A 79 32.89 -19.23 12.60
C GLN A 79 31.89 -18.53 11.68
N LEU A 80 30.80 -17.97 12.22
CA LEU A 80 29.84 -17.21 11.42
C LEU A 80 30.48 -15.97 10.77
N LEU A 81 31.35 -15.26 11.50
CA LEU A 81 32.13 -14.15 10.94
C LEU A 81 33.03 -14.59 9.78
N LYS A 82 33.71 -15.74 9.90
CA LYS A 82 34.50 -16.33 8.80
C LYS A 82 33.66 -16.72 7.59
N LEU A 83 32.40 -17.10 7.82
CA LEU A 83 31.42 -17.38 6.77
C LEU A 83 30.81 -16.10 6.16
N GLY A 84 31.21 -14.92 6.63
CA GLY A 84 30.81 -13.63 6.06
C GLY A 84 29.62 -12.98 6.78
N LEU A 85 29.29 -13.39 8.00
CA LEU A 85 28.42 -12.59 8.87
C LEU A 85 29.07 -11.20 9.06
N PRO A 86 28.34 -10.09 8.86
CA PRO A 86 28.90 -8.76 9.04
C PRO A 86 29.40 -8.51 10.46
N ASP A 87 30.60 -7.92 10.62
CA ASP A 87 31.13 -7.59 11.93
C ASP A 87 30.50 -6.30 12.48
N VAL A 88 29.68 -6.44 13.52
CA VAL A 88 28.99 -5.35 14.20
C VAL A 88 29.69 -4.86 15.48
N SER A 89 30.91 -5.32 15.77
CA SER A 89 31.63 -4.99 17.02
C SER A 89 31.80 -3.48 17.28
N LYS A 90 31.82 -2.67 16.22
CA LYS A 90 31.92 -1.20 16.29
C LYS A 90 30.64 -0.50 15.81
N ALA A 91 29.60 -1.26 15.50
CA ALA A 91 28.36 -0.74 14.94
C ALA A 91 27.45 -0.16 16.02
N ARG A 92 26.63 0.81 15.64
CA ARG A 92 25.58 1.36 16.52
C ARG A 92 24.28 0.61 16.28
N TYR A 93 23.63 0.15 17.34
CA TYR A 93 22.31 -0.46 17.22
C TYR A 93 21.24 0.61 17.02
N VAL A 94 20.41 0.45 15.99
CA VAL A 94 19.43 1.47 15.60
C VAL A 94 18.07 0.87 15.25
N ARG A 95 17.03 1.69 15.39
CA ARG A 95 15.74 1.54 14.73
C ARG A 95 15.79 2.25 13.38
N LEU A 96 15.96 1.47 12.32
CA LEU A 96 15.88 1.90 10.93
C LEU A 96 14.43 1.80 10.43
N ARG A 97 13.89 2.92 9.94
CA ARG A 97 12.62 3.00 9.21
C ARG A 97 12.93 3.24 7.75
N SER A 98 12.82 2.21 6.92
CA SER A 98 13.11 2.24 5.48
C SER A 98 12.39 1.09 4.77
N GLY A 99 12.35 1.11 3.44
CA GLY A 99 11.95 -0.06 2.63
C GLY A 99 12.97 -1.22 2.61
N ALA A 100 14.16 -1.04 3.20
CA ALA A 100 15.25 -2.03 3.14
C ALA A 100 15.06 -3.27 4.04
N GLY A 101 13.99 -3.30 4.84
CA GLY A 101 13.65 -4.43 5.69
C GLY A 101 12.93 -4.03 6.99
N SER A 102 11.97 -4.86 7.38
CA SER A 102 11.29 -4.80 8.68
C SER A 102 11.20 -6.20 9.29
N PHE A 103 12.34 -6.84 9.56
CA PHE A 103 12.27 -8.08 10.33
C PHE A 103 11.92 -7.77 11.80
N GLY A 104 10.62 -7.79 12.09
CA GLY A 104 10.07 -7.93 13.42
C GLY A 104 10.02 -9.40 13.80
N ILE A 105 10.12 -9.69 15.09
CA ILE A 105 9.70 -10.99 15.61
C ILE A 105 8.34 -10.74 16.23
N ASP A 106 7.31 -11.31 15.63
CA ASP A 106 5.93 -11.13 16.11
C ASP A 106 5.84 -11.55 17.58
N GLY A 107 5.22 -10.70 18.39
CA GLY A 107 5.16 -10.89 19.84
C GLY A 107 6.38 -10.38 20.64
N VAL A 108 7.39 -9.80 19.98
CA VAL A 108 8.54 -9.16 20.65
C VAL A 108 8.64 -7.69 20.30
N ASP A 109 8.45 -6.83 21.30
CA ASP A 109 8.63 -5.37 21.18
C ASP A 109 10.12 -5.01 21.18
N LEU A 110 10.74 -5.11 19.99
CA LEU A 110 12.14 -4.74 19.76
C LEU A 110 12.26 -3.22 19.51
N THR A 111 13.14 -2.58 20.27
CA THR A 111 13.46 -1.17 20.12
C THR A 111 14.29 -0.87 18.89
N GLY A 112 15.05 -1.83 18.35
CA GLY A 112 15.86 -1.71 17.15
C GLY A 112 15.63 -2.82 16.12
N ASN A 113 16.19 -2.65 14.93
CA ASN A 113 16.10 -3.62 13.83
C ASN A 113 17.33 -3.65 12.90
N ALA A 114 18.34 -2.80 13.12
CA ALA A 114 19.53 -2.76 12.28
C ALA A 114 20.80 -2.37 13.06
N TRP A 115 21.97 -2.69 12.50
CA TRP A 115 23.28 -2.26 13.00
C TRP A 115 23.94 -1.29 12.04
N MET A 116 24.17 -0.05 12.44
CA MET A 116 24.84 0.95 11.62
C MET A 116 26.36 0.81 11.70
N LEU A 117 26.97 0.35 10.61
CA LEU A 117 28.41 0.13 10.48
C LEU A 117 29.19 1.44 10.33
N SER A 118 28.66 2.36 9.52
CA SER A 118 29.26 3.67 9.27
C SER A 118 28.18 4.68 8.92
N GLU A 119 28.42 5.94 9.22
CA GLU A 119 27.50 7.04 8.96
C GLU A 119 28.27 8.17 8.27
N THR A 120 27.72 8.69 7.18
CA THR A 120 28.06 10.01 6.65
C THR A 120 26.97 10.97 7.13
N PRO A 121 27.23 11.77 8.18
CA PRO A 121 26.18 12.51 8.88
C PRO A 121 25.32 13.35 7.94
N GLY A 122 24.00 13.12 7.98
CA GLY A 122 23.02 13.83 7.18
C GLY A 122 22.99 13.47 5.69
N VAL A 123 23.68 12.40 5.27
CA VAL A 123 23.72 11.95 3.87
C VAL A 123 23.26 10.50 3.74
N SER A 124 24.03 9.56 4.30
CA SER A 124 23.75 8.13 4.23
C SER A 124 24.35 7.39 5.40
N GLY A 125 23.88 6.17 5.63
CA GLY A 125 24.52 5.21 6.53
C GLY A 125 24.62 3.84 5.86
N ARG A 126 25.59 3.06 6.30
CA ARG A 126 25.72 1.64 5.93
C ARG A 126 25.19 0.80 7.09
N PHE A 127 24.18 -0.02 6.84
CA PHE A 127 23.44 -0.77 7.85
C PHE A 127 23.53 -2.26 7.59
N VAL A 128 23.65 -3.05 8.65
CA VAL A 128 23.27 -4.47 8.64
C VAL A 128 21.77 -4.53 8.92
N VAL A 129 20.96 -4.86 7.92
CA VAL A 129 19.52 -5.08 8.03
C VAL A 129 19.21 -6.59 8.02
N ASP A 130 18.11 -6.98 8.67
CA ASP A 130 17.71 -8.38 8.85
C ASP A 130 18.81 -9.29 9.45
N GLY A 131 19.82 -8.68 10.09
CA GLY A 131 20.96 -9.37 10.69
C GLY A 131 22.07 -9.80 9.73
N ILE A 132 21.91 -9.67 8.41
CA ILE A 132 22.88 -10.22 7.44
C ILE A 132 23.20 -9.27 6.29
N ARG A 133 22.21 -8.50 5.80
CA ARG A 133 22.37 -7.65 4.61
C ARG A 133 23.06 -6.36 4.93
N VAL A 134 24.13 -6.04 4.19
CA VAL A 134 24.73 -4.70 4.25
C VAL A 134 24.11 -3.81 3.19
N GLU A 135 23.32 -2.83 3.62
CA GLU A 135 22.65 -1.86 2.76
C GLU A 135 23.19 -0.46 2.98
N GLU A 136 23.28 0.32 1.90
CA GLU A 136 23.41 1.77 1.99
C GLU A 136 22.01 2.39 2.01
N VAL A 137 21.70 3.11 3.09
CA VAL A 137 20.43 3.82 3.24
C VAL A 137 20.72 5.30 3.32
N TYR A 138 20.12 6.06 2.41
CA TYR A 138 20.24 7.50 2.37
C TYR A 138 19.28 8.11 3.38
N ASP A 139 19.73 9.17 4.04
CA ASP A 139 18.85 9.96 4.90
C ASP A 139 17.68 10.45 4.04
N ALA A 140 16.45 10.19 4.49
CA ALA A 140 15.25 10.51 3.73
C ALA A 140 15.19 12.01 3.37
N THR A 141 15.75 12.89 4.20
CA THR A 141 15.84 14.33 3.93
C THR A 141 16.86 14.61 2.84
N PHE A 142 18.03 13.96 2.89
CA PHE A 142 19.05 14.09 1.86
C PHE A 142 18.57 13.59 0.50
N LYS A 143 17.99 12.38 0.44
CA LYS A 143 17.49 11.81 -0.82
C LYS A 143 16.43 12.73 -1.45
N LYS A 144 15.47 13.20 -0.66
CA LYS A 144 14.46 14.18 -1.11
C LYS A 144 15.09 15.48 -1.62
N GLN A 145 16.10 16.01 -0.94
CA GLN A 145 16.80 17.22 -1.40
C GLN A 145 17.56 17.00 -2.71
N ALA A 146 18.17 15.83 -2.89
CA ALA A 146 18.87 15.47 -4.12
C ALA A 146 17.90 15.26 -5.29
N GLU A 147 16.76 14.61 -5.08
CA GLU A 147 15.65 14.50 -6.05
C GLU A 147 15.06 15.86 -6.41
N GLU A 148 14.85 16.75 -5.44
CA GLU A 148 14.41 18.14 -5.66
C GLU A 148 15.44 18.95 -6.46
N ARG A 149 16.74 18.68 -6.30
CA ARG A 149 17.79 19.31 -7.12
C ARG A 149 17.83 18.73 -8.54
N ALA A 150 17.68 17.41 -8.68
CA ALA A 150 17.65 16.72 -9.95
C ALA A 150 16.47 17.16 -10.83
N SER A 151 15.26 17.20 -10.27
CA SER A 151 14.05 17.71 -10.95
C SER A 151 14.20 19.18 -11.39
N LYS A 152 14.80 20.04 -10.55
CA LYS A 152 15.10 21.44 -10.93
C LYS A 152 16.09 21.55 -12.09
N LEU A 153 17.04 20.61 -12.21
CA LEU A 153 17.99 20.57 -13.34
C LEU A 153 17.35 20.00 -14.61
N GLN A 154 16.38 19.09 -14.50
CA GLN A 154 15.65 18.55 -15.65
C GLN A 154 14.82 19.62 -16.39
N GLY A 155 14.28 20.62 -15.68
CA GLY A 155 13.58 21.75 -16.31
C GLY A 155 14.48 22.73 -17.09
N ALA A 156 15.81 22.57 -17.05
CA ALA A 156 16.76 23.53 -17.63
C ALA A 156 17.26 23.17 -19.06
N GLY A 157 16.70 22.13 -19.70
CA GLY A 157 17.08 21.69 -21.05
C GLY A 157 18.42 20.95 -21.11
N ASP A 158 18.44 19.81 -21.80
CA ASP A 158 19.59 18.95 -22.14
C ASP A 158 20.47 18.31 -21.05
N LEU A 159 20.37 18.69 -19.77
CA LEU A 159 21.10 18.02 -18.67
C LEU A 159 20.30 16.92 -17.94
N GLY A 160 19.08 16.63 -18.39
CA GLY A 160 18.10 15.83 -17.66
C GLY A 160 18.46 14.36 -17.40
N GLN A 161 19.31 13.75 -18.23
CA GLN A 161 19.74 12.35 -18.06
C GLN A 161 20.89 12.15 -17.06
N ALA A 162 21.67 13.19 -16.76
CA ALA A 162 22.78 13.06 -15.82
C ALA A 162 22.34 13.08 -14.35
N SER A 163 21.19 13.71 -14.04
CA SER A 163 20.75 13.88 -12.64
C SER A 163 19.86 12.75 -12.11
N SER A 164 19.12 12.02 -12.96
CA SER A 164 18.38 10.82 -12.53
C SER A 164 19.34 9.69 -12.16
N ASN A 165 20.54 9.65 -12.77
CA ASN A 165 21.59 8.68 -12.42
C ASN A 165 22.33 9.04 -11.11
N ALA A 166 22.14 10.25 -10.55
CA ALA A 166 22.86 10.70 -9.36
C ALA A 166 22.36 10.05 -8.06
N LEU A 167 21.15 9.49 -8.08
CA LEU A 167 20.63 8.61 -7.04
C LEU A 167 20.09 7.37 -7.75
N ASP A 168 20.84 6.28 -7.68
CA ASP A 168 20.39 4.98 -8.14
C ASP A 168 19.00 4.71 -7.50
N GLU A 169 17.97 4.48 -8.31
CA GLU A 169 16.57 4.29 -7.85
C GLU A 169 16.46 3.19 -6.80
N SER A 170 17.40 2.23 -6.82
CA SER A 170 17.53 1.17 -5.84
C SER A 170 18.10 1.59 -4.48
N CYS A 171 18.49 2.85 -4.30
CA CYS A 171 18.94 3.38 -3.02
C CYS A 171 17.75 3.55 -2.07
N PHE A 172 17.79 2.87 -0.92
CA PHE A 172 16.74 3.02 0.08
C PHE A 172 16.79 4.39 0.74
N ALA A 173 15.64 5.05 0.83
CA ALA A 173 15.47 6.19 1.72
C ALA A 173 15.11 5.68 3.11
N GLY A 174 15.69 6.26 4.16
CA GLY A 174 15.34 5.86 5.50
C GLY A 174 15.66 6.90 6.57
N ARG A 175 15.21 6.59 7.77
CA ARG A 175 15.57 7.31 8.99
C ARG A 175 15.99 6.31 10.05
N TRP A 176 16.99 6.67 10.84
CA TRP A 176 17.48 5.81 11.91
C TRP A 176 17.57 6.57 13.23
N LYS A 177 17.30 5.85 14.32
CA LYS A 177 17.48 6.35 15.69
C LYS A 177 18.17 5.29 16.51
N GLU A 178 19.03 5.68 17.44
CA GLU A 178 19.64 4.77 18.40
C GLU A 178 18.59 3.96 19.17
N ALA A 179 18.87 2.66 19.32
CA ALA A 179 18.04 1.67 19.99
C ALA A 179 18.83 1.01 21.14
N ASP A 180 18.14 0.26 22.00
CA ASP A 180 18.76 -0.39 23.17
C ASP A 180 18.94 -1.89 22.90
N PRO A 181 20.15 -2.34 22.51
CA PRO A 181 20.38 -3.75 22.19
C PRO A 181 20.27 -4.64 23.43
N ALA A 182 20.53 -4.11 24.63
CA ALA A 182 20.45 -4.88 25.86
C ALA A 182 18.99 -5.14 26.26
N LYS A 183 18.11 -4.14 26.09
CA LYS A 183 16.66 -4.33 26.27
C LYS A 183 16.11 -5.35 25.27
N ASP A 184 16.53 -5.27 24.01
CA ASP A 184 16.06 -6.17 22.95
C ASP A 184 16.53 -7.61 23.18
N ALA A 185 17.80 -7.81 23.57
CA ALA A 185 18.34 -9.13 23.93
C ALA A 185 17.58 -9.76 25.12
N ARG A 186 17.31 -8.99 26.18
CA ARG A 186 16.49 -9.47 27.32
C ARG A 186 15.05 -9.78 26.93
N SER A 187 14.46 -8.98 26.04
CA SER A 187 13.10 -9.21 25.54
C SER A 187 13.01 -10.51 24.73
N LEU A 188 14.06 -10.83 23.96
CA LEU A 188 14.16 -12.09 23.24
C LEU A 188 14.35 -13.28 24.18
N VAL A 189 15.20 -13.17 25.21
CA VAL A 189 15.30 -14.21 26.25
C VAL A 189 13.94 -14.46 26.91
N ALA A 190 13.24 -13.40 27.31
CA ALA A 190 11.92 -13.51 27.94
C ALA A 190 10.84 -14.07 26.99
N PHE A 191 10.89 -13.70 25.71
CA PHE A 191 10.03 -14.27 24.68
C PHE A 191 10.28 -15.76 24.52
N LEU A 192 11.54 -16.15 24.33
CA LEU A 192 11.92 -17.56 24.22
C LEU A 192 11.43 -18.30 25.46
N ARG A 193 11.81 -17.92 26.68
CA ARG A 193 11.36 -18.62 27.91
C ARG A 193 9.84 -18.79 28.03
N ARG A 194 9.02 -17.84 27.55
CA ARG A 194 7.54 -17.91 27.62
C ARG A 194 6.93 -18.81 26.55
N HIS A 195 7.49 -18.84 25.36
CA HIS A 195 7.00 -19.70 24.28
C HIS A 195 7.54 -21.11 24.48
N ASP A 196 6.69 -21.98 25.02
CA ASP A 196 6.91 -23.41 25.00
C ASP A 196 6.68 -23.95 23.57
N SER A 197 7.34 -25.05 23.21
CA SER A 197 7.33 -25.62 21.84
C SER A 197 5.93 -25.97 21.30
N GLU A 198 4.89 -25.94 22.15
CA GLU A 198 3.50 -26.28 21.81
C GLU A 198 2.60 -25.06 21.53
N SER A 199 3.05 -23.82 21.73
CA SER A 199 2.21 -22.66 21.41
C SER A 199 2.06 -22.55 19.89
N ARG A 200 0.92 -23.04 19.38
CA ARG A 200 0.43 -22.96 18.01
C ARG A 200 0.22 -21.50 17.53
N VAL A 201 1.24 -20.66 17.63
CA VAL A 201 1.33 -19.46 16.79
C VAL A 201 1.69 -19.97 15.40
N TYR A 202 0.67 -20.51 14.73
CA TYR A 202 0.72 -21.27 13.49
C TYR A 202 1.59 -20.55 12.45
N GLY A 203 2.68 -21.20 12.04
CA GLY A 203 3.45 -20.86 10.82
C GLY A 203 4.63 -19.88 10.96
N GLN A 204 4.79 -19.15 12.07
CA GLN A 204 5.79 -18.07 12.14
C GLN A 204 7.13 -18.43 12.78
N TRP A 205 7.21 -19.58 13.48
CA TRP A 205 8.45 -20.05 14.09
C TRP A 205 9.12 -21.15 13.26
N ASP A 206 9.26 -20.91 11.96
CA ASP A 206 9.91 -21.81 11.02
C ASP A 206 11.44 -21.87 11.22
N GLY A 207 12.13 -22.68 10.40
CA GLY A 207 13.59 -22.74 10.38
C GLY A 207 14.25 -21.36 10.18
N ASN A 208 13.67 -20.53 9.31
CA ASN A 208 14.18 -19.18 9.02
C ASN A 208 14.13 -18.25 10.24
N ALA A 209 13.00 -18.21 10.94
CA ALA A 209 12.82 -17.37 12.12
C ALA A 209 13.84 -17.74 13.21
N ARG A 210 14.01 -19.05 13.48
CA ARG A 210 14.99 -19.56 14.46
C ARG A 210 16.43 -19.20 14.08
N ALA A 211 16.78 -19.38 12.80
CA ALA A 211 18.11 -19.05 12.30
C ALA A 211 18.39 -17.53 12.38
N ASN A 212 17.42 -16.68 12.06
CA ASN A 212 17.52 -15.23 12.22
C ASN A 212 17.72 -14.79 13.68
N VAL A 213 17.05 -15.46 14.64
CA VAL A 213 17.27 -15.21 16.07
C VAL A 213 18.69 -15.60 16.49
N LEU A 214 19.21 -16.72 15.98
CA LEU A 214 20.58 -17.15 16.24
C LEU A 214 21.61 -16.15 15.68
N ILE A 215 21.37 -15.64 14.46
CA ILE A 215 22.19 -14.59 13.85
C ILE A 215 22.19 -13.32 14.71
N ARG A 216 21.03 -12.91 15.25
CA ARG A 216 20.94 -11.77 16.18
C ARG A 216 21.71 -12.03 17.48
N ALA A 217 21.65 -13.24 18.03
CA ALA A 217 22.44 -13.62 19.19
C ALA A 217 23.95 -13.49 18.92
N ALA A 218 24.41 -13.86 17.73
CA ALA A 218 25.80 -13.67 17.33
C ALA A 218 26.22 -12.18 17.33
N HIS A 219 25.34 -11.29 16.85
CA HIS A 219 25.56 -9.84 16.90
C HIS A 219 25.56 -9.28 18.33
N TYR A 220 24.67 -9.75 19.20
CA TYR A 220 24.67 -9.38 20.62
C TYR A 220 25.95 -9.83 21.32
N HIS A 221 26.40 -11.07 21.06
CA HIS A 221 27.69 -11.55 21.56
C HIS A 221 28.83 -10.65 21.08
N ARG A 222 28.84 -10.30 19.78
CA ARG A 222 29.89 -9.49 19.17
C ARG A 222 29.97 -8.06 19.72
N THR A 223 28.86 -7.56 20.28
CA THR A 223 28.76 -6.22 20.89
C THR A 223 28.91 -6.22 22.42
N GLY A 224 29.26 -7.38 23.02
CA GLY A 224 29.57 -7.50 24.45
C GLY A 224 28.39 -7.94 25.33
N LEU A 225 27.22 -8.24 24.76
CA LEU A 225 26.06 -8.81 25.46
C LEU A 225 26.17 -10.34 25.52
N THR A 226 27.31 -10.83 26.00
CA THR A 226 27.70 -12.25 25.95
C THR A 226 26.75 -13.15 26.74
N ASN A 227 26.26 -12.71 27.90
CA ASN A 227 25.38 -13.52 28.75
C ASN A 227 24.03 -13.77 28.07
N GLU A 228 23.37 -12.71 27.62
CA GLU A 228 22.08 -12.80 26.92
C GLU A 228 22.22 -13.58 25.61
N ALA A 229 23.31 -13.36 24.86
CA ALA A 229 23.56 -14.11 23.63
C ALA A 229 23.74 -15.62 23.88
N ASN A 230 24.57 -16.00 24.86
CA ASN A 230 24.78 -17.40 25.24
C ASN A 230 23.47 -18.06 25.67
N GLU A 231 22.63 -17.32 26.39
CA GLU A 231 21.32 -17.80 26.83
C GLU A 231 20.35 -18.00 25.66
N ILE A 232 20.26 -17.03 24.73
CA ILE A 232 19.43 -17.17 23.52
C ILE A 232 19.85 -18.41 22.72
N VAL A 233 21.15 -18.61 22.51
CA VAL A 233 21.67 -19.78 21.80
C VAL A 233 21.32 -21.07 22.53
N ALA A 234 21.48 -21.12 23.85
CA ALA A 234 21.15 -22.30 24.63
C ALA A 234 19.65 -22.64 24.58
N LEU A 235 18.78 -21.62 24.64
CA LEU A 235 17.33 -21.79 24.52
C LEU A 235 16.91 -22.29 23.13
N LEU A 236 17.52 -21.78 22.06
CA LEU A 236 17.26 -22.26 20.70
C LEU A 236 17.71 -23.73 20.54
N LEU A 237 18.94 -24.05 20.96
CA LEU A 237 19.50 -25.41 20.83
C LEU A 237 18.77 -26.45 21.69
N ALA A 238 18.22 -26.06 22.84
CA ALA A 238 17.43 -26.95 23.68
C ALA A 238 16.05 -27.27 23.08
N ARG A 239 15.57 -26.45 22.13
CA ARG A 239 14.26 -26.57 21.49
C ARG A 239 14.30 -27.10 20.07
N SER A 240 15.45 -27.05 19.43
CA SER A 240 15.66 -27.69 18.13
C SER A 240 15.74 -29.20 18.33
N GLU A 241 14.84 -29.94 17.66
CA GLU A 241 14.91 -31.40 17.58
C GLU A 241 16.21 -31.84 16.90
N ASP A 242 16.61 -31.15 15.83
CA ASP A 242 17.90 -31.29 15.19
C ASP A 242 18.69 -29.96 15.21
N GLN A 243 19.75 -29.92 16.01
CA GLN A 243 20.66 -28.77 16.07
C GLN A 243 21.44 -28.57 14.76
N ARG A 244 21.63 -29.62 13.96
CA ARG A 244 22.30 -29.53 12.66
C ARG A 244 21.43 -28.82 11.64
N GLU A 245 20.11 -29.05 11.69
CA GLU A 245 19.13 -28.36 10.86
C GLU A 245 19.15 -26.86 11.12
N LEU A 246 19.08 -26.43 12.39
CA LEU A 246 19.19 -25.01 12.76
C LEU A 246 20.47 -24.37 12.22
N MET A 247 21.61 -25.07 12.33
CA MET A 247 22.87 -24.57 11.78
C MET A 247 22.89 -24.57 10.25
N SER A 248 22.25 -25.53 9.61
CA SER A 248 22.07 -25.58 8.16
C SER A 248 21.23 -24.39 7.68
N ASP A 249 20.17 -24.01 8.39
CA ASP A 249 19.37 -22.83 8.09
C ASP A 249 20.16 -21.53 8.23
N VAL A 250 20.98 -21.41 9.29
CA VAL A 250 21.87 -20.24 9.47
C VAL A 250 22.85 -20.11 8.30
N ILE A 251 23.46 -21.22 7.89
CA ILE A 251 24.39 -21.25 6.76
C ILE A 251 23.67 -20.92 5.45
N ARG A 252 22.48 -21.48 5.24
CA ARG A 252 21.63 -21.22 4.08
C ARG A 252 21.29 -19.73 3.98
N ILE A 253 20.79 -19.12 5.05
CA ILE A 253 20.46 -17.70 5.10
C ILE A 253 21.68 -16.83 4.77
N LEU A 254 22.85 -17.13 5.34
CA LEU A 254 24.07 -16.38 5.05
C LEU A 254 24.53 -16.53 3.59
N ALA A 255 24.39 -17.73 3.01
CA ALA A 255 24.77 -18.01 1.64
C ALA A 255 23.81 -17.35 0.64
N GLU A 256 22.49 -17.52 0.83
CA GLU A 256 21.44 -16.91 0.03
C GLU A 256 21.56 -15.39 0.03
N ASP A 257 21.82 -14.78 1.18
CA ASP A 257 21.94 -13.33 1.27
C ASP A 257 23.11 -12.76 0.48
N GLN A 258 24.28 -13.39 0.64
CA GLN A 258 25.45 -13.02 -0.15
C GLN A 258 25.18 -13.25 -1.63
N TYR A 259 24.47 -14.32 -2.00
CA TYR A 259 24.07 -14.60 -3.38
C TYR A 259 23.14 -13.50 -3.93
N PHE A 260 22.09 -13.12 -3.20
CA PHE A 260 21.21 -12.01 -3.59
C PHE A 260 21.96 -10.69 -3.75
N ALA A 261 22.98 -10.42 -2.93
CA ALA A 261 23.85 -9.25 -3.11
C ALA A 261 24.62 -9.31 -4.45
N LEU A 262 25.09 -10.49 -4.87
CA LEU A 262 25.71 -10.68 -6.19
C LEU A 262 24.69 -10.44 -7.32
N CYS A 263 23.47 -10.96 -7.19
CA CYS A 263 22.40 -10.78 -8.18
C CYS A 263 22.04 -9.30 -8.36
N ARG A 264 21.91 -8.56 -7.24
CA ARG A 264 21.67 -7.10 -7.28
C ARG A 264 22.83 -6.36 -7.91
N SER A 265 24.07 -6.71 -7.57
CA SER A 265 25.27 -6.13 -8.19
C SER A 265 25.30 -6.38 -9.70
N PHE A 266 24.98 -7.60 -10.14
CA PHE A 266 24.88 -7.94 -11.55
C PHE A 266 23.76 -7.19 -12.27
N GLY A 267 22.56 -7.09 -11.68
CA GLY A 267 21.45 -6.32 -12.27
C GLY A 267 21.76 -4.83 -12.45
N LYS A 268 22.73 -4.28 -11.70
CA LYS A 268 23.23 -2.91 -11.84
C LYS A 268 24.37 -2.78 -12.85
N THR A 269 25.37 -3.66 -12.73
CA THR A 269 26.66 -3.52 -13.44
C THR A 269 26.70 -4.29 -14.75
N HIS A 270 25.87 -5.33 -14.89
CA HIS A 270 25.91 -6.33 -15.96
C HIS A 270 27.29 -7.00 -16.12
N ASP A 271 28.10 -7.02 -15.05
CA ASP A 271 29.43 -7.62 -15.07
C ASP A 271 29.35 -9.14 -14.87
N TRP A 272 29.30 -9.86 -15.98
CA TRP A 272 29.28 -11.32 -16.00
C TRP A 272 30.49 -11.96 -15.32
N VAL A 273 31.69 -11.37 -15.45
CA VAL A 273 32.93 -11.92 -14.90
C VAL A 273 32.93 -11.80 -13.39
N ALA A 274 32.57 -10.64 -12.86
CA ALA A 274 32.43 -10.43 -11.43
C ALA A 274 31.33 -11.32 -10.83
N TYR A 275 30.20 -11.47 -11.54
CA TYR A 275 29.10 -12.31 -11.08
C TYR A 275 29.49 -13.80 -10.98
N SER A 276 30.08 -14.38 -12.04
CA SER A 276 30.56 -15.77 -12.01
C SER A 276 31.63 -16.00 -10.94
N SER A 277 32.60 -15.08 -10.83
CA SER A 277 33.68 -15.19 -9.84
C SER A 277 33.13 -15.09 -8.41
N GLY A 278 32.12 -14.25 -8.18
CA GLY A 278 31.42 -14.14 -6.91
C GLY A 278 30.72 -15.44 -6.51
N ILE A 279 30.03 -16.09 -7.46
CA ILE A 279 29.37 -17.38 -7.21
C ILE A 279 30.40 -18.46 -6.87
N ASP A 280 31.50 -18.55 -7.62
CA ASP A 280 32.57 -19.52 -7.33
C ASP A 280 33.15 -19.32 -5.92
N LEU A 281 33.35 -18.06 -5.51
CA LEU A 281 33.85 -17.73 -4.18
C LEU A 281 32.87 -18.15 -3.08
N GLN A 282 31.56 -17.98 -3.28
CA GLN A 282 30.54 -18.44 -2.34
C GLN A 282 30.53 -19.97 -2.24
N CYS A 283 30.55 -20.66 -3.38
CA CYS A 283 30.61 -22.12 -3.42
C CYS A 283 31.88 -22.68 -2.75
N ALA A 284 33.00 -21.96 -2.84
CA ALA A 284 34.24 -22.31 -2.14
C ALA A 284 34.16 -22.04 -0.63
N ARG A 285 33.49 -20.95 -0.22
CA ARG A 285 33.32 -20.55 1.18
C ARG A 285 32.40 -21.49 1.95
N PHE A 286 31.23 -21.80 1.40
CA PHE A 286 30.20 -22.58 2.10
C PHE A 286 30.26 -24.08 1.80
N GLY A 287 30.88 -24.47 0.68
CA GLY A 287 31.06 -25.88 0.32
C GLY A 287 29.73 -26.64 0.27
N SER A 288 29.71 -27.87 0.79
CA SER A 288 28.50 -28.70 0.87
C SER A 288 27.53 -28.30 1.99
N ALA A 289 27.90 -27.32 2.84
CA ALA A 289 27.02 -26.85 3.90
C ALA A 289 25.95 -25.87 3.38
N TRP A 290 26.17 -25.26 2.21
CA TRP A 290 25.13 -24.59 1.45
C TRP A 290 24.45 -25.61 0.54
N LYS A 291 23.18 -25.94 0.85
CA LYS A 291 22.40 -26.98 0.17
C LYS A 291 22.37 -26.80 -1.35
N ASP A 292 22.39 -25.55 -1.81
CA ASP A 292 22.29 -25.21 -3.23
C ASP A 292 23.63 -24.91 -3.92
N CYS A 293 24.75 -25.23 -3.27
CA CYS A 293 26.09 -25.03 -3.83
C CYS A 293 26.29 -25.76 -5.17
N ALA A 294 25.68 -26.94 -5.34
CA ALA A 294 25.71 -27.67 -6.61
C ALA A 294 25.02 -26.90 -7.75
N VAL A 295 23.83 -26.38 -7.47
CA VAL A 295 23.02 -25.53 -8.37
C VAL A 295 23.78 -24.26 -8.74
N ALA A 296 24.37 -23.59 -7.74
CA ALA A 296 25.17 -22.38 -7.95
C ALA A 296 26.43 -22.64 -8.79
N ARG A 297 27.11 -23.78 -8.63
CA ARG A 297 28.23 -24.19 -9.51
C ARG A 297 27.76 -24.42 -10.95
N SER A 298 26.60 -25.06 -11.14
CA SER A 298 25.99 -25.23 -12.47
C SER A 298 25.71 -23.88 -13.12
N LEU A 299 25.12 -22.94 -12.37
CA LEU A 299 24.91 -21.56 -12.82
C LEU A 299 26.22 -20.86 -13.21
N SER A 300 27.26 -20.93 -12.37
CA SER A 300 28.57 -20.35 -12.68
C SER A 300 29.16 -20.93 -13.98
N ALA A 301 29.04 -22.24 -14.20
CA ALA A 301 29.49 -22.88 -15.44
C ALA A 301 28.73 -22.35 -16.67
N GLN A 302 27.42 -22.10 -16.56
CA GLN A 302 26.62 -21.50 -17.64
C GLN A 302 27.02 -20.04 -17.91
N ILE A 303 27.29 -19.25 -16.87
CA ILE A 303 27.78 -17.88 -17.01
C ILE A 303 29.15 -17.86 -17.70
N LYS A 304 30.06 -18.77 -17.34
CA LYS A 304 31.36 -18.89 -18.01
C LYS A 304 31.23 -19.22 -19.49
N LYS A 305 30.29 -20.10 -19.86
CA LYS A 305 29.94 -20.35 -21.27
C LYS A 305 29.44 -19.07 -21.96
N ARG A 306 28.61 -18.28 -21.27
CA ARG A 306 28.12 -17.00 -21.79
C ARG A 306 29.24 -15.96 -21.98
N ILE A 307 30.21 -15.90 -21.08
CA ILE A 307 31.39 -15.02 -21.17
C ILE A 307 32.29 -15.42 -22.34
N ALA A 308 32.53 -16.72 -22.54
CA ALA A 308 33.38 -17.23 -23.62
C ALA A 308 32.75 -17.12 -25.01
N MET A 309 31.43 -16.86 -25.08
CA MET A 309 30.67 -16.78 -26.31
C MET A 309 30.91 -15.46 -27.04
N THR A 310 31.59 -15.52 -28.19
CA THR A 310 31.87 -14.35 -29.04
C THR A 310 30.65 -13.93 -29.87
N LYS A 311 29.83 -14.88 -30.30
CA LYS A 311 28.57 -14.65 -31.01
C LYS A 311 27.47 -15.53 -30.41
N PRO A 312 26.28 -14.99 -30.09
CA PRO A 312 25.14 -15.78 -29.66
C PRO A 312 24.75 -16.83 -30.71
N PRO A 313 24.19 -17.99 -30.29
CA PRO A 313 23.59 -18.94 -31.21
C PRO A 313 22.57 -18.24 -32.09
N GLU A 314 22.64 -18.50 -33.39
CA GLU A 314 21.59 -18.08 -34.32
C GLU A 314 20.31 -18.84 -34.02
N VAL A 315 19.18 -18.14 -34.03
CA VAL A 315 17.89 -18.81 -33.88
C VAL A 315 17.61 -19.53 -35.19
N THR A 316 17.34 -20.84 -35.14
CA THR A 316 17.08 -21.63 -36.34
C THR A 316 15.69 -22.24 -36.25
N GLY A 317 15.02 -22.38 -37.41
CA GLY A 317 13.66 -22.90 -37.48
C GLY A 317 12.96 -22.47 -38.77
N GLU A 318 11.84 -23.11 -39.07
CA GLU A 318 11.00 -22.73 -40.19
C GLU A 318 10.41 -21.33 -39.96
N GLY A 319 10.48 -20.46 -40.97
CA GLY A 319 9.95 -19.10 -40.90
C GLY A 319 10.80 -18.09 -40.12
N ILE A 320 11.98 -18.48 -39.63
CA ILE A 320 12.88 -17.57 -38.90
C ILE A 320 13.67 -16.70 -39.88
N GLY A 321 13.43 -15.38 -39.85
CA GLY A 321 14.04 -14.39 -40.74
C GLY A 321 15.03 -13.42 -40.06
N PRO A 322 15.58 -12.45 -40.80
CA PRO A 322 16.50 -11.44 -40.25
C PRO A 322 15.91 -10.61 -39.11
N GLU A 323 14.61 -10.33 -39.15
CA GLU A 323 13.90 -9.61 -38.08
C GLU A 323 13.88 -10.42 -36.78
N ASP A 324 13.68 -11.75 -36.85
CA ASP A 324 13.73 -12.63 -35.68
C ASP A 324 15.14 -12.68 -35.08
N GLN A 325 16.18 -12.68 -35.91
CA GLN A 325 17.57 -12.58 -35.42
C GLN A 325 17.81 -11.26 -34.70
N ALA A 326 17.24 -10.16 -35.20
CA ALA A 326 17.33 -8.85 -34.56
C ALA A 326 16.62 -8.84 -33.20
N LEU A 327 15.41 -9.43 -33.11
CA LEU A 327 14.69 -9.57 -31.84
C LEU A 327 15.46 -10.48 -30.85
N ALA A 328 15.98 -11.62 -31.32
CA ALA A 328 16.78 -12.54 -30.52
C ALA A 328 18.04 -11.89 -29.94
N THR A 329 18.66 -11.02 -30.73
CA THR A 329 19.84 -10.23 -30.32
C THR A 329 19.42 -9.14 -29.33
N GLY A 330 18.28 -8.49 -29.56
CA GLY A 330 17.71 -7.49 -28.66
C GLY A 330 17.38 -8.04 -27.28
N LEU A 331 16.85 -9.27 -27.19
CA LEU A 331 16.54 -9.95 -25.93
C LEU A 331 17.79 -10.13 -25.04
N LEU A 332 18.96 -10.40 -25.61
CA LEU A 332 20.20 -10.58 -24.84
C LEU A 332 20.58 -9.36 -24.02
N ASN A 333 20.28 -8.17 -24.54
CA ASN A 333 20.60 -6.89 -23.93
C ASN A 333 19.40 -6.26 -23.22
N THR A 334 18.25 -6.95 -23.20
CA THR A 334 17.05 -6.43 -22.54
C THR A 334 17.25 -6.44 -21.03
N VAL A 335 16.94 -5.31 -20.40
CA VAL A 335 16.90 -5.17 -18.94
C VAL A 335 15.48 -4.77 -18.58
N LEU A 336 14.78 -5.65 -17.86
CA LEU A 336 13.50 -5.33 -17.25
C LEU A 336 13.77 -4.73 -15.87
N LYS A 337 14.13 -3.43 -15.85
CA LYS A 337 14.24 -2.66 -14.60
C LYS A 337 12.84 -2.25 -14.15
N ASP A 338 12.57 -2.43 -12.86
CA ASP A 338 11.47 -1.78 -12.14
C ASP A 338 10.09 -1.97 -12.79
N TRP A 339 9.79 -3.19 -13.21
CA TRP A 339 8.38 -3.60 -13.13
C TRP A 339 8.09 -3.79 -11.65
N GLU A 340 7.50 -2.74 -11.07
CA GLU A 340 7.08 -2.73 -9.67
C GLU A 340 6.31 -4.02 -9.38
N TYR A 341 6.73 -4.66 -8.29
CA TYR A 341 6.20 -5.89 -7.73
C TYR A 341 4.69 -6.05 -8.00
N GLY A 342 4.31 -6.91 -8.95
CA GLY A 342 2.92 -7.34 -9.14
C GLY A 342 2.41 -7.28 -10.57
N ASP A 343 2.79 -6.27 -11.36
CA ASP A 343 2.04 -6.06 -12.62
C ASP A 343 2.38 -7.10 -13.71
N CYS A 344 3.64 -7.49 -13.94
CA CYS A 344 3.99 -8.17 -15.20
C CYS A 344 3.45 -9.60 -15.37
N CYS A 345 3.37 -10.40 -14.30
CA CYS A 345 2.99 -11.81 -14.41
C CYS A 345 1.53 -11.98 -14.84
N ASP A 346 0.65 -11.08 -14.40
CA ASP A 346 -0.76 -11.07 -14.77
C ASP A 346 -1.08 -10.11 -15.92
N THR A 347 -0.29 -9.03 -16.12
CA THR A 347 -0.56 -8.03 -17.19
C THR A 347 -0.04 -8.40 -18.57
N ILE A 348 0.96 -9.28 -18.70
CA ILE A 348 1.35 -9.74 -20.05
C ILE A 348 0.22 -10.56 -20.68
N GLY A 349 -0.58 -11.24 -19.86
CA GLY A 349 -1.88 -11.78 -20.21
C GLY A 349 -1.96 -12.48 -21.58
N LEU A 350 -3.16 -12.47 -22.17
CA LEU A 350 -3.41 -12.93 -23.53
C LEU A 350 -2.97 -11.87 -24.56
N TRP A 351 -1.68 -11.49 -24.58
CA TRP A 351 -1.14 -10.41 -25.41
C TRP A 351 -1.41 -10.56 -26.92
N VAL A 352 -1.70 -11.78 -27.40
CA VAL A 352 -2.11 -12.02 -28.81
C VAL A 352 -3.55 -11.57 -29.12
N LEU A 353 -4.38 -11.32 -28.10
CA LEU A 353 -5.76 -10.83 -28.27
C LEU A 353 -5.83 -9.32 -28.43
N THR A 354 -5.04 -8.58 -27.66
CA THR A 354 -5.12 -7.12 -27.56
C THR A 354 -4.05 -6.45 -28.44
N PRO A 355 -4.40 -5.86 -29.61
CA PRO A 355 -3.52 -4.86 -30.21
C PRO A 355 -3.36 -3.70 -29.21
N ARG A 356 -2.12 -3.18 -29.06
CA ARG A 356 -1.75 -2.19 -28.04
C ARG A 356 -2.89 -1.22 -27.70
N THR A 357 -3.42 -1.31 -26.49
CA THR A 357 -4.01 -0.14 -25.86
C THR A 357 -2.87 0.80 -25.46
N ASN A 358 -3.12 2.11 -25.39
CA ASN A 358 -2.11 3.16 -25.14
C ASN A 358 -1.25 2.91 -23.87
N ARG A 359 -1.70 2.06 -22.95
CA ARG A 359 -0.97 1.70 -21.72
C ARG A 359 0.42 1.11 -22.02
N LEU A 360 0.56 0.20 -22.99
CA LEU A 360 1.88 -0.33 -23.39
C LEU A 360 2.73 0.68 -24.17
N GLN A 361 2.12 1.67 -24.83
CA GLN A 361 2.87 2.77 -25.48
C GLN A 361 3.52 3.70 -24.44
N ALA A 362 2.81 4.02 -23.35
CA ALA A 362 3.34 4.88 -22.28
C ALA A 362 4.62 4.28 -21.64
N TYR A 363 4.70 2.96 -21.51
CA TYR A 363 5.89 2.29 -20.94
C TYR A 363 7.02 2.02 -21.96
N THR A 364 6.81 2.19 -23.27
CA THR A 364 7.80 1.79 -24.30
C THR A 364 8.66 2.95 -24.85
N SER A 365 8.46 4.18 -24.38
CA SER A 365 8.98 5.37 -25.08
C SER A 365 10.43 5.79 -24.77
N THR A 366 11.08 5.34 -23.68
CA THR A 366 12.34 5.99 -23.25
C THR A 366 13.64 5.17 -23.33
N ASN A 367 13.62 3.83 -23.39
CA ASN A 367 14.86 3.04 -23.42
C ASN A 367 14.87 1.96 -24.53
N GLY A 368 15.92 1.94 -25.36
CA GLY A 368 16.08 1.06 -26.52
C GLY A 368 16.01 -0.45 -26.21
N THR A 369 16.21 -0.84 -24.96
CA THR A 369 16.09 -2.23 -24.45
C THR A 369 14.64 -2.72 -24.35
N ARG A 370 13.64 -1.84 -24.17
CA ARG A 370 12.22 -2.23 -24.16
C ARG A 370 11.68 -2.59 -25.57
N ARG A 371 12.46 -2.34 -26.62
CA ARG A 371 12.05 -2.55 -28.03
C ARG A 371 11.90 -4.03 -28.41
N ALA A 372 12.68 -4.95 -27.83
CA ALA A 372 12.61 -6.36 -28.22
C ALA A 372 11.29 -7.02 -27.79
N PHE A 373 10.92 -6.92 -26.51
CA PHE A 373 9.60 -7.39 -26.03
C PHE A 373 8.45 -6.69 -26.73
N ALA A 374 8.52 -5.38 -26.86
CA ALA A 374 7.54 -4.60 -27.61
C ALA A 374 7.38 -5.11 -29.05
N GLY A 375 8.48 -5.29 -29.79
CA GLY A 375 8.44 -5.80 -31.16
C GLY A 375 7.89 -7.22 -31.27
N ILE A 376 8.17 -8.08 -30.28
CA ILE A 376 7.57 -9.42 -30.19
C ILE A 376 6.06 -9.33 -30.03
N MET A 377 5.57 -8.53 -29.09
CA MET A 377 4.14 -8.37 -28.83
C MET A 377 3.42 -7.69 -30.00
N ASP A 378 4.04 -6.69 -30.63
CA ASP A 378 3.48 -5.93 -31.75
C ASP A 378 3.24 -6.80 -32.99
N ARG A 379 4.10 -7.81 -33.19
CA ARG A 379 3.94 -8.81 -34.24
C ARG A 379 2.82 -9.82 -33.96
N GLY A 380 2.33 -9.91 -32.73
CA GLY A 380 1.25 -10.83 -32.32
C GLY A 380 1.59 -12.28 -32.64
N MET A 381 0.63 -13.00 -33.25
CA MET A 381 0.78 -14.40 -33.65
C MET A 381 2.00 -14.68 -34.54
N LYS A 382 2.51 -13.69 -35.30
CA LYS A 382 3.71 -13.86 -36.14
C LYS A 382 4.99 -14.06 -35.33
N SER A 383 4.98 -13.79 -34.03
CA SER A 383 6.13 -14.03 -33.14
C SER A 383 6.15 -15.43 -32.54
N VAL A 384 5.05 -16.17 -32.57
CA VAL A 384 4.97 -17.48 -31.91
C VAL A 384 5.98 -18.49 -32.48
N PRO A 385 6.19 -18.64 -33.80
CA PRO A 385 7.24 -19.50 -34.35
C PRO A 385 8.64 -19.14 -33.83
N PHE A 386 8.91 -17.84 -33.72
CA PHE A 386 10.16 -17.32 -33.18
C PHE A 386 10.34 -17.69 -31.70
N LEU A 387 9.30 -17.52 -30.88
CA LEU A 387 9.34 -17.90 -29.48
C LEU A 387 9.51 -19.42 -29.29
N LEU A 388 8.85 -20.23 -30.11
CA LEU A 388 9.02 -21.69 -30.10
C LEU A 388 10.47 -22.09 -30.46
N ALA A 389 11.09 -21.42 -31.44
CA ALA A 389 12.48 -21.65 -31.80
C ALA A 389 13.45 -21.27 -30.65
N LEU A 390 13.07 -20.29 -29.83
CA LEU A 390 13.86 -19.86 -28.67
C LEU A 390 13.75 -20.78 -27.45
N LEU A 391 12.77 -21.69 -27.35
CA LEU A 391 12.60 -22.55 -26.16
C LEU A 391 13.80 -23.47 -25.87
N LYS A 392 14.70 -23.67 -26.84
CA LYS A 392 15.95 -24.45 -26.68
C LYS A 392 17.17 -23.56 -26.42
N ASP A 393 16.99 -22.26 -26.42
CA ASP A 393 18.06 -21.28 -26.35
C ASP A 393 18.40 -20.88 -24.91
N ASN A 394 19.30 -21.65 -24.31
CA ASN A 394 19.77 -21.43 -22.94
C ASN A 394 20.79 -20.28 -22.83
N THR A 395 20.86 -19.36 -23.80
CA THR A 395 21.76 -18.21 -23.71
C THR A 395 21.23 -17.22 -22.69
N MET A 396 22.03 -16.94 -21.66
CA MET A 396 21.68 -15.98 -20.61
C MET A 396 21.66 -14.53 -21.12
N THR A 397 20.70 -13.77 -20.60
CA THR A 397 20.38 -12.38 -20.96
C THR A 397 20.68 -11.44 -19.78
N LEU A 398 20.60 -10.13 -19.99
CA LEU A 398 20.72 -9.16 -18.89
C LEU A 398 19.49 -9.07 -17.97
N THR A 399 18.37 -9.68 -18.36
CA THR A 399 17.15 -9.69 -17.56
C THR A 399 17.30 -10.67 -16.41
N MET A 400 16.98 -10.25 -15.18
CA MET A 400 16.95 -11.15 -14.04
C MET A 400 15.66 -11.99 -14.05
N PHE A 401 15.77 -13.25 -13.69
CA PHE A 401 14.70 -14.23 -13.68
C PHE A 401 13.59 -13.83 -12.69
N GLY A 402 13.95 -13.26 -11.53
CA GLY A 402 12.98 -12.70 -10.60
C GLY A 402 12.21 -11.49 -11.13
N SER A 403 12.64 -10.89 -12.25
CA SER A 403 11.87 -9.85 -12.95
C SER A 403 10.82 -10.43 -13.92
N LEU A 404 10.94 -11.72 -14.29
CA LEU A 404 9.98 -12.43 -15.14
C LEU A 404 8.90 -13.10 -14.30
N TYR A 405 9.30 -13.71 -13.18
CA TYR A 405 8.39 -14.40 -12.28
C TYR A 405 8.38 -13.62 -10.97
N SER A 406 7.21 -13.13 -10.56
CA SER A 406 7.04 -12.52 -9.25
C SER A 406 7.57 -13.48 -8.18
N ASN A 407 8.10 -12.92 -7.08
CA ASN A 407 8.68 -13.69 -5.98
C ASN A 407 7.68 -14.65 -5.29
N SER A 408 6.43 -14.71 -5.74
CA SER A 408 5.36 -15.58 -5.27
C SER A 408 5.66 -17.08 -5.45
N ARG A 409 6.59 -17.46 -6.35
CA ARG A 409 7.01 -18.87 -6.52
C ARG A 409 7.87 -19.44 -5.37
N SER A 410 8.03 -18.70 -4.27
CA SER A 410 9.02 -19.00 -3.24
C SER A 410 8.68 -20.14 -2.27
N ARG A 411 7.55 -20.88 -2.36
CA ARG A 411 7.18 -21.80 -1.27
C ARG A 411 6.65 -23.22 -1.56
N ASP A 412 6.16 -23.58 -2.75
CA ASP A 412 5.44 -24.87 -2.88
C ASP A 412 6.30 -26.07 -3.33
N VAL A 413 7.62 -26.04 -3.16
CA VAL A 413 8.53 -27.13 -3.59
C VAL A 413 8.75 -28.20 -2.51
N GLU A 414 8.04 -28.14 -1.39
CA GLU A 414 8.09 -29.22 -0.38
C GLU A 414 7.59 -30.58 -0.91
N GLU A 415 6.93 -30.63 -2.08
CA GLU A 415 6.36 -31.87 -2.66
C GLU A 415 7.10 -32.43 -3.89
N ALA A 416 8.23 -31.86 -4.33
CA ALA A 416 8.97 -32.44 -5.46
C ALA A 416 9.76 -33.69 -5.02
N ASP A 417 9.28 -34.88 -5.44
CA ASP A 417 9.90 -36.18 -5.17
C ASP A 417 11.42 -36.18 -5.45
N ALA A 418 12.20 -36.49 -4.42
CA ALA A 418 13.66 -36.37 -4.40
C ALA A 418 14.43 -37.38 -5.30
N ASP A 419 13.74 -38.20 -6.09
CA ASP A 419 14.32 -39.37 -6.75
C ASP A 419 14.94 -39.10 -8.14
N ASP A 420 14.72 -37.94 -8.76
CA ASP A 420 15.39 -37.55 -10.02
C ASP A 420 16.44 -36.44 -9.79
N ALA A 421 17.67 -36.84 -9.45
CA ALA A 421 18.78 -35.93 -9.20
C ALA A 421 19.15 -35.01 -10.40
N ALA A 422 18.75 -35.35 -11.63
CA ALA A 422 18.98 -34.48 -12.80
C ALA A 422 17.80 -33.52 -13.02
N GLY A 423 16.58 -33.96 -12.70
CA GLY A 423 15.38 -33.12 -12.67
C GLY A 423 15.42 -32.05 -11.59
N THR A 424 15.95 -32.38 -10.42
CA THR A 424 16.05 -31.47 -9.27
C THR A 424 16.94 -30.26 -9.56
N ASP A 425 18.12 -30.43 -10.16
CA ASP A 425 19.02 -29.31 -10.48
C ASP A 425 18.35 -28.27 -11.41
N ARG A 426 17.56 -28.71 -12.40
CA ARG A 426 16.84 -27.82 -13.31
C ARG A 426 15.68 -27.11 -12.61
N GLN A 427 14.95 -27.82 -11.75
CA GLN A 427 13.88 -27.23 -10.94
C GLN A 427 14.42 -26.19 -9.96
N PHE A 428 15.49 -26.52 -9.23
CA PHE A 428 16.15 -25.59 -8.32
C PHE A 428 16.74 -24.37 -9.04
N LEU A 429 17.33 -24.54 -10.22
CA LEU A 429 17.75 -23.39 -11.05
C LEU A 429 16.57 -22.46 -11.38
N GLY A 430 15.35 -22.98 -11.52
CA GLY A 430 14.13 -22.20 -11.74
C GLY A 430 13.59 -21.47 -10.51
N MET A 431 14.12 -21.74 -9.31
CA MET A 431 13.77 -21.03 -8.07
C MET A 431 14.76 -19.92 -7.73
N TYR A 432 15.96 -19.98 -8.30
CA TYR A 432 17.05 -19.05 -8.02
C TYR A 432 16.90 -17.74 -8.81
N ASN A 433 17.06 -16.60 -8.15
CA ASN A 433 17.15 -15.33 -8.86
C ASN A 433 18.48 -15.21 -9.59
N ARG A 434 18.47 -15.33 -10.92
CA ARG A 434 19.65 -15.33 -11.77
C ARG A 434 19.35 -14.63 -13.10
N PRO A 435 20.35 -14.37 -13.95
CA PRO A 435 20.07 -13.95 -15.32
C PRO A 435 19.20 -14.99 -16.04
N ALA A 436 18.09 -14.53 -16.61
CA ALA A 436 17.16 -15.34 -17.39
C ALA A 436 17.78 -15.71 -18.73
N THR A 437 17.41 -16.88 -19.25
CA THR A 437 17.77 -17.33 -20.60
C THR A 437 16.77 -16.84 -21.64
N ARG A 438 17.17 -16.81 -22.92
CA ARG A 438 16.22 -16.53 -24.02
C ARG A 438 15.05 -17.52 -24.04
N ALA A 439 15.31 -18.80 -23.74
CA ALA A 439 14.28 -19.83 -23.58
C ALA A 439 13.27 -19.48 -22.48
N GLU A 440 13.70 -18.97 -21.34
CA GLU A 440 12.80 -18.59 -20.24
C GLU A 440 11.99 -17.34 -20.56
N MET A 441 12.58 -16.36 -21.26
CA MET A 441 11.85 -15.19 -21.75
C MET A 441 10.79 -15.61 -22.79
N ALA A 442 11.13 -16.55 -23.67
CA ALA A 442 10.17 -17.11 -24.61
C ALA A 442 9.07 -17.90 -23.92
N ALA A 443 9.44 -18.72 -22.93
CA ALA A 443 8.49 -19.48 -22.12
C ALA A 443 7.53 -18.56 -21.36
N TYR A 444 8.05 -17.47 -20.79
CA TYR A 444 7.26 -16.47 -20.10
C TYR A 444 6.21 -15.81 -21.01
N LEU A 445 6.54 -15.58 -22.28
CA LEU A 445 5.60 -15.03 -23.27
C LEU A 445 4.63 -16.09 -23.83
N LEU A 446 5.04 -17.36 -23.89
CA LEU A 446 4.21 -18.45 -24.41
C LEU A 446 3.26 -19.03 -23.36
N LYS A 447 3.66 -19.10 -22.08
CA LYS A 447 2.88 -19.73 -21.02
C LYS A 447 1.47 -19.15 -20.90
N PRO A 448 1.25 -17.82 -20.88
CA PRO A 448 -0.10 -17.26 -20.81
C PRO A 448 -1.00 -17.63 -21.99
N LEU A 449 -0.43 -18.10 -23.11
CA LEU A 449 -1.20 -18.48 -24.31
C LEU A 449 -1.72 -19.92 -24.25
N ILE A 450 -1.26 -20.75 -23.32
CA ILE A 450 -1.76 -22.13 -23.24
C ILE A 450 -3.00 -22.17 -22.35
N PRO A 451 -4.17 -22.61 -22.85
CA PRO A 451 -5.37 -22.75 -22.03
C PRO A 451 -5.12 -23.68 -20.84
N ASP A 452 -5.40 -23.18 -19.64
CA ASP A 452 -5.17 -23.89 -18.38
C ASP A 452 -6.45 -23.86 -17.51
N PRO A 453 -7.43 -24.74 -17.79
CA PRO A 453 -8.76 -24.65 -17.19
C PRO A 453 -8.75 -24.87 -15.68
N ASP A 454 -7.72 -25.54 -15.14
CA ASP A 454 -7.61 -25.82 -13.71
C ASP A 454 -6.87 -24.70 -12.96
N GLY A 455 -6.32 -23.71 -13.68
CA GLY A 455 -5.44 -22.68 -13.11
C GLY A 455 -4.19 -23.25 -12.43
N ARG A 456 -3.91 -24.54 -12.64
CA ARG A 456 -2.76 -25.22 -12.06
C ARG A 456 -1.59 -24.81 -12.90
N GLU A 457 -0.62 -24.09 -12.32
CA GLU A 457 0.59 -23.61 -13.00
C GLU A 457 1.34 -24.72 -13.76
N THR A 458 0.81 -25.14 -14.90
CA THR A 458 1.29 -26.32 -15.60
C THR A 458 2.59 -25.91 -16.26
N PRO A 459 3.68 -26.67 -16.06
CA PRO A 459 4.94 -26.36 -16.70
C PRO A 459 4.74 -26.27 -18.22
N LEU A 460 5.26 -25.19 -18.82
CA LEU A 460 5.24 -25.04 -20.27
C LEU A 460 6.10 -26.14 -20.92
N THR A 461 5.51 -26.95 -21.79
CA THR A 461 6.25 -27.86 -22.67
C THR A 461 6.30 -27.31 -24.10
N GLU A 462 7.37 -27.65 -24.84
CA GLU A 462 7.48 -27.26 -26.25
C GLU A 462 6.33 -27.86 -27.07
N GLU A 463 5.96 -29.09 -26.76
CA GLU A 463 4.88 -29.82 -27.41
C GLU A 463 3.53 -29.12 -27.21
N ALA A 464 3.19 -28.72 -25.98
CA ALA A 464 1.95 -28.01 -25.69
C ALA A 464 1.92 -26.63 -26.39
N ALA A 465 3.02 -25.88 -26.36
CA ALA A 465 3.11 -24.59 -27.03
C ALA A 465 2.99 -24.73 -28.56
N ARG A 466 3.63 -25.75 -29.15
CA ARG A 466 3.55 -26.05 -30.58
C ARG A 466 2.16 -26.49 -30.99
N GLN A 467 1.53 -27.38 -30.22
CA GLN A 467 0.16 -27.83 -30.45
C GLN A 467 -0.80 -26.64 -30.42
N TRP A 468 -0.72 -25.79 -29.38
CA TRP A 468 -1.54 -24.59 -29.29
C TRP A 468 -1.36 -23.66 -30.50
N TYR A 469 -0.12 -23.45 -30.94
CA TYR A 469 0.17 -22.63 -32.12
C TYR A 469 -0.45 -23.22 -33.39
N GLU A 470 -0.29 -24.52 -33.63
CA GLU A 470 -0.86 -25.20 -34.79
C GLU A 470 -2.40 -25.11 -34.82
N GLU A 471 -3.04 -25.21 -33.66
CA GLU A 471 -4.49 -25.05 -33.51
C GLU A 471 -4.96 -23.59 -33.66
N SER A 472 -4.07 -22.60 -33.45
CA SER A 472 -4.44 -21.18 -33.34
C SER A 472 -3.93 -20.29 -34.48
N LYS A 473 -2.91 -20.69 -35.25
CA LYS A 473 -2.24 -19.83 -36.25
C LYS A 473 -3.13 -19.30 -37.38
N GLY A 474 -4.27 -19.93 -37.62
CA GLY A 474 -5.29 -19.46 -38.58
C GLY A 474 -6.50 -18.77 -37.95
N LYS A 475 -6.58 -18.72 -36.62
CA LYS A 475 -7.70 -18.12 -35.89
C LYS A 475 -7.54 -16.60 -35.82
N THR A 476 -8.65 -15.89 -35.99
CA THR A 476 -8.76 -14.47 -35.63
C THR A 476 -8.65 -14.29 -34.11
N SER A 477 -8.35 -13.06 -33.64
CA SER A 477 -8.31 -12.78 -32.19
C SER A 477 -9.64 -13.10 -31.50
N LEU A 478 -10.79 -12.88 -32.15
CA LEU A 478 -12.10 -13.28 -31.60
C LEU A 478 -12.26 -14.79 -31.48
N GLN A 479 -11.84 -15.56 -32.49
CA GLN A 479 -11.89 -17.03 -32.42
C GLN A 479 -10.96 -17.58 -31.33
N MET A 480 -9.80 -16.96 -31.12
CA MET A 480 -8.91 -17.30 -30.00
C MET A 480 -9.57 -16.95 -28.66
N ALA A 481 -10.16 -15.75 -28.52
CA ALA A 481 -10.87 -15.37 -27.30
C ALA A 481 -12.01 -16.35 -26.96
N ARG A 482 -12.81 -16.81 -27.95
CA ARG A 482 -13.81 -17.86 -27.73
C ARG A 482 -13.18 -19.16 -27.18
N THR A 483 -11.99 -19.53 -27.68
CA THR A 483 -11.27 -20.72 -27.19
C THR A 483 -10.88 -20.56 -25.72
N TYR A 484 -10.34 -19.41 -25.33
CA TYR A 484 -9.97 -19.12 -23.94
C TYR A 484 -11.16 -18.96 -23.00
N LEU A 485 -12.27 -18.42 -23.49
CA LEU A 485 -13.51 -18.33 -22.72
C LEU A 485 -14.03 -19.73 -22.35
N GLU A 486 -13.87 -20.71 -23.24
CA GLU A 486 -14.32 -22.09 -23.02
C GLU A 486 -13.32 -22.91 -22.19
N LYS A 487 -12.01 -22.75 -22.45
CA LYS A 487 -10.97 -23.69 -21.97
C LYS A 487 -9.85 -23.04 -21.15
N GLY A 488 -9.86 -21.72 -21.00
CA GLY A 488 -8.80 -21.01 -20.28
C GLY A 488 -8.96 -21.09 -18.77
N SER A 489 -7.92 -20.65 -18.08
CA SER A 489 -7.94 -20.31 -16.66
C SER A 489 -8.85 -19.11 -16.40
N ASP A 490 -9.17 -18.83 -15.14
CA ASP A 490 -10.07 -17.73 -14.81
C ASP A 490 -9.54 -16.35 -15.26
N ASN A 491 -8.23 -16.13 -15.19
CA ASN A 491 -7.59 -14.93 -15.75
C ASN A 491 -7.72 -14.90 -17.29
N GLN A 492 -7.45 -16.02 -17.96
CA GLN A 492 -7.61 -16.12 -19.42
C GLN A 492 -9.06 -15.90 -19.87
N ARG A 493 -10.04 -16.47 -19.16
CA ARG A 493 -11.48 -16.29 -19.41
C ARG A 493 -11.88 -14.82 -19.22
N SER A 494 -11.39 -14.18 -18.16
CA SER A 494 -11.64 -12.76 -17.89
C SER A 494 -11.14 -11.87 -19.04
N MET A 495 -9.89 -12.07 -19.46
CA MET A 495 -9.30 -11.34 -20.59
C MET A 495 -10.02 -11.61 -21.91
N ALA A 496 -10.37 -12.88 -22.16
CA ALA A 496 -11.07 -13.29 -23.36
C ALA A 496 -12.49 -12.71 -23.44
N MET A 497 -13.23 -12.73 -22.34
CA MET A 497 -14.55 -12.11 -22.23
C MET A 497 -14.44 -10.61 -22.51
N PHE A 498 -13.47 -9.93 -21.91
CA PHE A 498 -13.28 -8.50 -22.14
C PHE A 498 -12.99 -8.19 -23.62
N HIS A 499 -12.13 -8.99 -24.25
CA HIS A 499 -11.86 -8.89 -25.68
C HIS A 499 -13.12 -9.09 -26.54
N ILE A 500 -13.94 -10.10 -26.19
CA ILE A 500 -15.22 -10.38 -26.86
C ILE A 500 -16.20 -9.23 -26.68
N LEU A 501 -16.34 -8.68 -25.47
CA LEU A 501 -17.24 -7.55 -25.21
C LEU A 501 -16.86 -6.33 -26.06
N LEU A 502 -15.56 -6.05 -26.21
CA LEU A 502 -15.08 -4.89 -26.97
C LEU A 502 -15.11 -5.05 -28.49
N ASN A 503 -14.96 -6.27 -28.99
CA ASN A 503 -14.71 -6.51 -30.42
C ASN A 503 -15.68 -7.49 -31.08
N GLY A 504 -16.46 -8.22 -30.29
CA GLY A 504 -17.31 -9.32 -30.73
C GLY A 504 -18.65 -8.86 -31.28
N SER A 505 -19.30 -9.79 -32.00
CA SER A 505 -20.67 -9.69 -32.45
C SER A 505 -21.67 -10.02 -31.32
N GLU A 506 -22.97 -9.93 -31.62
CA GLU A 506 -24.01 -10.36 -30.70
C GLU A 506 -23.88 -11.86 -30.36
N ASP A 507 -23.56 -12.69 -31.35
CA ASP A 507 -23.37 -14.13 -31.17
C ASP A 507 -22.17 -14.44 -30.25
N ASP A 508 -21.11 -13.62 -30.31
CA ASP A 508 -19.98 -13.73 -29.38
C ASP A 508 -20.41 -13.44 -27.94
N CYS A 509 -21.26 -12.43 -27.75
CA CYS A 509 -21.78 -12.10 -26.43
C CYS A 509 -22.69 -13.20 -25.89
N LEU A 510 -23.47 -13.87 -26.74
CA LEU A 510 -24.23 -15.06 -26.34
C LEU A 510 -23.34 -16.21 -25.88
N ALA A 511 -22.13 -16.36 -26.45
CA ALA A 511 -21.15 -17.33 -25.97
C ALA A 511 -20.65 -16.98 -24.55
N VAL A 512 -20.42 -15.68 -24.27
CA VAL A 512 -20.13 -15.21 -22.91
C VAL A 512 -21.27 -15.54 -21.95
N GLU A 513 -22.52 -15.27 -22.34
CA GLU A 513 -23.69 -15.64 -21.53
C GLU A 513 -23.74 -17.14 -21.24
N GLY A 514 -23.40 -17.98 -22.22
CA GLY A 514 -23.32 -19.43 -22.05
C GLY A 514 -22.23 -19.86 -21.05
N ALA A 515 -21.04 -19.27 -21.16
CA ALA A 515 -19.93 -19.55 -20.24
C ALA A 515 -20.27 -19.13 -18.80
N LEU A 516 -20.80 -17.91 -18.62
CA LEU A 516 -21.21 -17.40 -17.31
C LEU A 516 -22.35 -18.22 -16.68
N ALA A 517 -23.29 -18.71 -17.50
CA ALA A 517 -24.39 -19.54 -17.00
C ALA A 517 -23.96 -20.97 -16.66
N SER A 518 -22.84 -21.45 -17.22
CA SER A 518 -22.33 -22.81 -17.00
C SER A 518 -21.30 -22.89 -15.88
N ALA A 519 -20.79 -21.73 -15.41
CA ALA A 519 -19.87 -21.67 -14.29
C ALA A 519 -20.51 -22.21 -13.01
N SER A 520 -19.71 -22.84 -12.15
CA SER A 520 -20.22 -23.37 -10.88
C SER A 520 -20.69 -22.21 -9.99
N ASN A 521 -21.61 -22.50 -9.07
CA ASN A 521 -22.04 -21.47 -8.13
C ASN A 521 -20.89 -20.97 -7.26
N ASP A 522 -19.83 -21.75 -7.03
CA ASP A 522 -18.71 -21.32 -6.19
C ASP A 522 -17.61 -20.58 -6.97
N ASP A 523 -17.78 -20.40 -8.29
CA ASP A 523 -16.85 -19.65 -9.14
C ASP A 523 -17.02 -18.12 -8.93
N TYR A 524 -16.23 -17.60 -8.00
CA TYR A 524 -16.13 -16.17 -7.69
C TYR A 524 -15.84 -15.32 -8.94
N ILE A 525 -14.92 -15.78 -9.79
CA ILE A 525 -14.45 -15.01 -10.94
C ILE A 525 -15.54 -14.92 -12.00
N ALA A 526 -16.24 -16.02 -12.30
CA ALA A 526 -17.38 -16.00 -13.21
C ALA A 526 -18.48 -15.02 -12.75
N ARG A 527 -18.71 -14.88 -11.45
CA ARG A 527 -19.72 -13.94 -10.91
C ARG A 527 -19.28 -12.49 -11.05
N SER A 528 -18.02 -12.21 -10.75
CA SER A 528 -17.38 -10.91 -11.02
C SER A 528 -17.43 -10.55 -12.51
N MET A 529 -17.16 -11.53 -13.38
CA MET A 529 -17.28 -11.40 -14.82
C MET A 529 -18.73 -11.16 -15.26
N ALA A 530 -19.73 -11.77 -14.60
CA ALA A 530 -21.13 -11.51 -14.89
C ALA A 530 -21.51 -10.06 -14.61
N ILE A 531 -21.04 -9.46 -13.51
CA ILE A 531 -21.29 -8.04 -13.22
C ILE A 531 -20.68 -7.16 -14.32
N LEU A 532 -19.47 -7.47 -14.77
CA LEU A 532 -18.81 -6.74 -15.85
C LEU A 532 -19.59 -6.88 -17.18
N TYR A 533 -20.00 -8.10 -17.53
CA TYR A 533 -20.82 -8.39 -18.70
C TYR A 533 -22.13 -7.59 -18.68
N LEU A 534 -22.86 -7.68 -17.56
CA LEU A 534 -24.11 -6.98 -17.33
C LEU A 534 -23.92 -5.46 -17.48
N THR A 535 -22.86 -4.91 -16.87
CA THR A 535 -22.52 -3.48 -16.97
C THR A 535 -22.23 -3.06 -18.41
N PHE A 536 -21.49 -3.89 -19.16
CA PHE A 536 -21.12 -3.59 -20.54
C PHE A 536 -22.33 -3.63 -21.50
N ARG A 537 -23.22 -4.61 -21.31
CA ARG A 537 -24.31 -4.90 -22.23
C ARG A 537 -25.59 -4.13 -21.92
N GLY A 538 -25.74 -3.66 -20.68
CA GLY A 538 -26.90 -2.90 -20.23
C GLY A 538 -28.21 -3.66 -20.49
N SER A 539 -29.21 -2.98 -21.04
CA SER A 539 -30.54 -3.56 -21.30
C SER A 539 -30.52 -4.76 -22.26
N LYS A 540 -29.50 -4.91 -23.12
CA LYS A 540 -29.35 -6.07 -24.01
C LYS A 540 -29.09 -7.37 -23.25
N ALA A 541 -28.57 -7.31 -22.02
CA ALA A 541 -28.37 -8.49 -21.18
C ALA A 541 -29.68 -9.00 -20.53
N LYS A 542 -30.84 -8.41 -20.83
CA LYS A 542 -32.11 -8.78 -20.19
C LYS A 542 -32.47 -10.26 -20.33
N PRO A 543 -32.36 -10.88 -21.52
CA PRO A 543 -32.62 -12.31 -21.66
C PRO A 543 -31.69 -13.16 -20.78
N PHE A 544 -30.42 -12.79 -20.66
CA PHE A 544 -29.45 -13.51 -19.82
C PHE A 544 -29.78 -13.43 -18.34
N VAL A 545 -30.11 -12.24 -17.84
CA VAL A 545 -30.52 -12.06 -16.44
C VAL A 545 -31.71 -12.94 -16.10
N GLU A 546 -32.74 -12.98 -16.96
CA GLU A 546 -33.94 -13.79 -16.69
C GLU A 546 -33.64 -15.29 -16.68
N ARG A 547 -32.69 -15.75 -17.53
CA ARG A 547 -32.18 -17.13 -17.47
C ARG A 547 -31.41 -17.40 -16.18
N MET A 548 -30.50 -16.52 -15.77
CA MET A 548 -29.73 -16.64 -14.52
C MET A 548 -30.64 -16.68 -13.30
N LYS A 549 -31.63 -15.78 -13.20
CA LYS A 549 -32.62 -15.78 -12.12
C LYS A 549 -33.39 -17.09 -12.02
N SER A 550 -33.66 -17.72 -13.16
CA SER A 550 -34.36 -19.01 -13.21
C SER A 550 -33.47 -20.18 -12.79
N ALA A 551 -32.15 -20.04 -12.93
CA ALA A 551 -31.15 -21.06 -12.60
C ALA A 551 -30.69 -21.02 -11.14
N ILE A 552 -30.75 -19.85 -10.48
CA ILE A 552 -30.40 -19.72 -9.06
C ILE A 552 -31.46 -20.48 -8.23
N PRO A 553 -31.06 -21.54 -7.47
CA PRO A 553 -32.00 -22.29 -6.65
C PRO A 553 -32.73 -21.37 -5.68
N LYS A 554 -34.07 -21.47 -5.61
CA LYS A 554 -34.88 -20.72 -4.62
C LYS A 554 -34.61 -21.16 -3.16
N SER A 555 -33.73 -22.14 -2.95
CA SER A 555 -33.44 -22.72 -1.64
C SER A 555 -32.48 -21.83 -0.86
N GLY A 556 -33.03 -21.05 0.09
CA GLY A 556 -32.27 -20.35 1.11
C GLY A 556 -32.17 -18.84 0.92
N GLN A 557 -33.30 -18.15 0.77
CA GLN A 557 -33.36 -16.72 1.17
C GLN A 557 -33.17 -16.64 2.69
N LYS A 558 -31.93 -16.75 3.15
CA LYS A 558 -31.54 -16.25 4.46
C LYS A 558 -31.67 -14.72 4.42
N THR A 559 -32.10 -14.13 5.53
CA THR A 559 -32.24 -12.66 5.65
C THR A 559 -30.87 -11.99 5.57
N ASN A 560 -30.81 -10.72 5.13
CA ASN A 560 -29.56 -9.92 5.03
C ASN A 560 -28.70 -9.93 6.31
N ASP A 561 -29.29 -10.18 7.48
CA ASP A 561 -28.59 -10.23 8.76
C ASP A 561 -27.79 -11.54 8.99
N GLU A 562 -28.06 -12.61 8.23
CA GLU A 562 -27.34 -13.89 8.33
C GLU A 562 -26.21 -14.04 7.28
N LEU A 563 -26.01 -13.03 6.44
CA LEU A 563 -25.10 -13.02 5.29
C LEU A 563 -23.64 -12.64 5.62
N PHE A 564 -23.35 -12.29 6.88
CA PHE A 564 -22.01 -11.92 7.34
C PHE A 564 -21.26 -13.04 8.07
N ASP A 565 -21.78 -14.26 8.06
CA ASP A 565 -20.95 -15.43 8.38
C ASP A 565 -20.00 -15.66 7.19
N GLU A 566 -18.72 -15.34 7.36
CA GLU A 566 -17.65 -15.42 6.34
C GLU A 566 -17.57 -16.79 5.64
N SER A 567 -18.21 -17.82 6.21
CA SER A 567 -18.30 -19.16 5.65
C SER A 567 -19.30 -19.33 4.48
N ASP A 568 -20.14 -18.33 4.15
CA ASP A 568 -21.18 -18.44 3.11
C ASP A 568 -21.03 -17.36 2.00
N SER A 569 -19.79 -17.12 1.54
CA SER A 569 -19.42 -16.16 0.49
C SER A 569 -20.22 -16.33 -0.81
N THR A 570 -20.65 -17.56 -1.12
CA THR A 570 -21.49 -17.91 -2.27
C THR A 570 -22.86 -17.19 -2.25
N SER A 571 -23.45 -16.99 -1.08
CA SER A 571 -24.76 -16.34 -0.91
C SER A 571 -24.68 -14.81 -1.10
N ALA A 572 -23.64 -14.17 -0.55
CA ALA A 572 -23.40 -12.74 -0.68
C ALA A 572 -23.21 -12.35 -2.15
N ILE A 573 -22.39 -13.10 -2.90
CA ILE A 573 -22.11 -12.76 -4.29
C ILE A 573 -23.33 -13.02 -5.20
N ALA A 574 -24.16 -14.02 -4.89
CA ALA A 574 -25.40 -14.28 -5.65
C ALA A 574 -26.38 -13.11 -5.48
N SER A 575 -26.41 -12.53 -4.26
CA SER A 575 -27.18 -11.32 -3.98
C SER A 575 -26.66 -10.11 -4.78
N VAL A 576 -25.34 -9.95 -4.92
CA VAL A 576 -24.72 -8.87 -5.71
C VAL A 576 -25.04 -9.00 -7.20
N VAL A 577 -24.87 -10.20 -7.78
CA VAL A 577 -25.23 -10.44 -9.19
C VAL A 577 -26.73 -10.20 -9.40
N THR A 578 -27.59 -10.67 -8.49
CA THR A 578 -29.04 -10.46 -8.57
C THR A 578 -29.42 -8.99 -8.42
N SER A 579 -28.75 -8.24 -7.53
CA SER A 579 -28.95 -6.81 -7.37
C SER A 579 -28.52 -6.06 -8.62
N ALA A 580 -27.29 -6.32 -9.09
CA ALA A 580 -26.77 -5.76 -10.34
C ALA A 580 -27.72 -6.05 -11.52
N ALA A 581 -28.24 -7.26 -11.59
CA ALA A 581 -29.16 -7.67 -12.64
C ALA A 581 -30.52 -6.96 -12.51
N ARG A 582 -31.07 -6.83 -11.30
CA ARG A 582 -32.28 -6.04 -11.03
C ARG A 582 -32.08 -4.58 -11.44
N ASP A 583 -30.93 -4.01 -11.13
CA ASP A 583 -30.60 -2.62 -11.39
C ASP A 583 -30.53 -2.32 -12.90
N ILE A 584 -29.88 -3.20 -13.66
CA ILE A 584 -29.79 -3.07 -15.12
C ILE A 584 -31.15 -3.27 -15.80
N LEU A 585 -31.94 -4.19 -15.27
CA LEU A 585 -33.28 -4.47 -15.77
C LEU A 585 -34.34 -3.47 -15.35
N SER A 586 -34.05 -2.65 -14.35
CA SER A 586 -35.02 -1.71 -13.83
C SER A 586 -35.46 -0.77 -14.94
N ASP A 587 -36.76 -0.63 -15.14
CA ASP A 587 -37.30 0.44 -15.98
C ASP A 587 -37.32 1.78 -15.23
N ALA A 588 -36.76 1.83 -13.99
CA ALA A 588 -36.61 3.06 -13.23
C ALA A 588 -35.76 4.06 -14.01
N THR A 589 -36.37 5.22 -14.25
CA THR A 589 -35.69 6.37 -14.83
C THR A 589 -34.71 6.95 -13.80
N MET A 590 -33.74 7.74 -14.26
CA MET A 590 -32.79 8.39 -13.36
C MET A 590 -33.50 9.25 -12.31
N GLU A 591 -34.60 9.91 -12.68
CA GLU A 591 -35.44 10.72 -11.79
C GLU A 591 -36.09 9.87 -10.69
N SER A 592 -36.60 8.68 -11.03
CA SER A 592 -37.16 7.76 -10.04
C SER A 592 -36.10 7.28 -9.05
N VAL A 593 -34.90 6.96 -9.54
CA VAL A 593 -33.79 6.50 -8.70
C VAL A 593 -33.30 7.63 -7.79
N LEU A 594 -33.19 8.86 -8.32
CA LEU A 594 -32.87 10.04 -7.54
C LEU A 594 -33.93 10.33 -6.48
N ALA A 595 -35.22 10.12 -6.77
CA ALA A 595 -36.28 10.26 -5.78
C ALA A 595 -36.13 9.27 -4.61
N ASP A 596 -35.72 8.03 -4.90
CA ASP A 596 -35.43 7.03 -3.86
C ASP A 596 -34.17 7.37 -3.06
N VAL A 597 -33.11 7.85 -3.72
CA VAL A 597 -31.89 8.33 -3.03
C VAL A 597 -32.22 9.52 -2.12
N MET A 598 -33.00 10.49 -2.59
CA MET A 598 -33.43 11.64 -1.79
C MET A 598 -34.36 11.28 -0.63
N ALA A 599 -35.03 10.12 -0.68
CA ALA A 599 -35.88 9.66 0.42
C ALA A 599 -35.07 9.16 1.64
N GLY A 600 -33.78 8.87 1.48
CA GLY A 600 -32.88 8.43 2.55
C GLY A 600 -33.11 6.99 3.03
N GLY A 601 -32.36 6.61 4.07
CA GLY A 601 -32.42 5.30 4.73
C GLY A 601 -32.09 4.12 3.81
N GLU A 602 -32.67 2.95 4.09
CA GLU A 602 -32.43 1.70 3.35
C GLU A 602 -32.75 1.82 1.84
N ARG A 603 -33.69 2.70 1.45
CA ARG A 603 -33.99 2.95 0.04
C ARG A 603 -32.84 3.64 -0.69
N ALA A 604 -32.20 4.62 -0.05
CA ALA A 604 -31.06 5.32 -0.64
C ALA A 604 -29.86 4.39 -0.80
N GLU A 605 -29.56 3.57 0.22
CA GLU A 605 -28.49 2.57 0.17
C GLU A 605 -28.69 1.58 -0.99
N LYS A 606 -29.91 1.08 -1.18
CA LYS A 606 -30.25 0.19 -2.30
C LYS A 606 -30.19 0.88 -3.66
N SER A 607 -30.53 2.17 -3.73
CA SER A 607 -30.58 2.93 -4.98
C SER A 607 -29.25 3.56 -5.41
N ASN A 608 -28.27 3.70 -4.52
CA ASN A 608 -26.96 4.28 -4.84
C ASN A 608 -26.21 3.52 -5.95
N GLY A 609 -26.19 2.18 -5.88
CA GLY A 609 -25.58 1.35 -6.92
C GLY A 609 -26.26 1.50 -8.29
N LEU A 610 -27.59 1.62 -8.29
CA LEU A 610 -28.38 1.87 -9.49
C LEU A 610 -28.16 3.29 -10.04
N LEU A 611 -28.00 4.29 -9.17
CA LEU A 611 -27.76 5.68 -9.57
C LEU A 611 -26.47 5.82 -10.37
N GLY A 612 -25.35 5.29 -9.88
CA GLY A 612 -24.07 5.30 -10.59
C GLY A 612 -24.18 4.74 -12.02
N ARG A 613 -24.97 3.68 -12.18
CA ARG A 613 -25.24 3.08 -13.50
C ARG A 613 -26.09 3.98 -14.39
N ARG A 614 -27.17 4.57 -13.86
CA ARG A 614 -28.03 5.47 -14.64
C ARG A 614 -27.25 6.68 -15.13
N ILE A 615 -26.43 7.29 -14.27
CA ILE A 615 -25.50 8.36 -14.64
C ILE A 615 -24.62 7.91 -15.80
N SER A 616 -24.01 6.72 -15.70
CA SER A 616 -23.12 6.20 -16.75
C SER A 616 -23.80 5.90 -18.09
N THR A 617 -25.13 5.87 -18.16
CA THR A 617 -25.89 5.57 -19.40
C THR A 617 -26.68 6.76 -19.94
N ALA A 618 -26.94 7.76 -19.12
CA ALA A 618 -27.67 8.95 -19.50
C ALA A 618 -26.80 9.88 -20.37
N ASP A 619 -27.45 10.82 -21.08
CA ASP A 619 -26.72 11.94 -21.67
C ASP A 619 -25.99 12.68 -20.54
N PRO A 620 -24.67 12.88 -20.65
CA PRO A 620 -23.86 13.61 -19.68
C PRO A 620 -24.48 14.90 -19.14
N ASN A 621 -24.99 15.78 -20.01
CA ASN A 621 -25.54 17.06 -19.55
C ASN A 621 -26.88 16.87 -18.84
N VAL A 622 -27.71 15.92 -19.30
CA VAL A 622 -28.97 15.57 -18.65
C VAL A 622 -28.71 14.97 -17.26
N ALA A 623 -27.76 14.03 -17.16
CA ALA A 623 -27.38 13.40 -15.89
C ALA A 623 -26.90 14.43 -14.87
N LEU A 624 -25.99 15.33 -15.28
CA LEU A 624 -25.51 16.41 -14.43
C LEU A 624 -26.65 17.32 -13.97
N THR A 625 -27.54 17.72 -14.89
CA THR A 625 -28.70 18.57 -14.54
C THR A 625 -29.56 17.90 -13.47
N LEU A 626 -29.93 16.63 -13.67
CA LEU A 626 -30.76 15.88 -12.73
C LEU A 626 -30.09 15.69 -11.37
N LEU A 627 -28.78 15.42 -11.34
CA LEU A 627 -28.01 15.31 -10.09
C LEU A 627 -28.03 16.61 -9.30
N LEU A 628 -27.76 17.74 -9.96
CA LEU A 628 -27.71 19.04 -9.30
C LEU A 628 -29.09 19.50 -8.82
N GLU A 629 -30.15 19.25 -9.60
CA GLU A 629 -31.52 19.52 -9.19
C GLU A 629 -31.94 18.67 -7.98
N ALA A 630 -31.59 17.39 -7.97
CA ALA A 630 -31.85 16.50 -6.83
C ALA A 630 -31.06 16.94 -5.58
N ALA A 631 -29.78 17.28 -5.74
CA ALA A 631 -28.92 17.79 -4.67
C ALA A 631 -29.50 19.04 -4.01
N LEU A 632 -30.13 19.93 -4.79
CA LEU A 632 -30.79 21.15 -4.32
C LEU A 632 -32.20 20.94 -3.75
N LYS A 633 -32.85 19.82 -4.04
CA LYS A 633 -34.20 19.50 -3.57
C LYS A 633 -34.19 18.78 -2.23
N THR A 634 -33.16 17.98 -1.95
CA THR A 634 -33.05 17.26 -0.67
C THR A 634 -32.62 18.17 0.47
N THR A 635 -33.24 17.98 1.64
CA THR A 635 -32.89 18.68 2.88
C THR A 635 -31.81 17.97 3.69
N ASP A 636 -31.50 16.71 3.35
CA ASP A 636 -30.42 15.95 3.98
C ASP A 636 -29.07 16.34 3.36
N ALA A 637 -28.16 16.83 4.18
CA ALA A 637 -26.86 17.29 3.72
C ALA A 637 -25.99 16.11 3.24
N ASN A 638 -25.99 14.96 3.91
CA ASN A 638 -25.17 13.82 3.48
C ASN A 638 -25.61 13.33 2.10
N ILE A 639 -26.93 13.29 1.84
CA ILE A 639 -27.46 12.94 0.52
C ILE A 639 -27.07 14.00 -0.52
N THR A 640 -27.15 15.30 -0.19
CA THR A 640 -26.65 16.37 -1.08
C THR A 640 -25.17 16.14 -1.42
N SER A 641 -24.32 15.83 -0.43
CA SER A 641 -22.89 15.55 -0.64
C SER A 641 -22.68 14.39 -1.60
N THR A 642 -23.34 13.25 -1.35
CA THR A 642 -23.25 12.07 -2.22
C THR A 642 -23.64 12.39 -3.66
N LEU A 643 -24.71 13.16 -3.88
CA LEU A 643 -25.15 13.56 -5.22
C LEU A 643 -24.17 14.52 -5.91
N VAL A 644 -23.49 15.39 -5.14
CA VAL A 644 -22.42 16.25 -5.65
C VAL A 644 -21.17 15.44 -6.00
N ASP A 645 -20.81 14.44 -5.18
CA ASP A 645 -19.70 13.54 -5.47
C ASP A 645 -19.97 12.74 -6.76
N TYR A 646 -21.22 12.27 -6.98
CA TYR A 646 -21.67 11.66 -8.23
C TYR A 646 -21.65 12.59 -9.46
N ALA A 647 -21.53 13.90 -9.27
CA ALA A 647 -21.39 14.84 -10.39
C ALA A 647 -19.94 14.90 -10.93
N ARG A 648 -18.96 14.32 -10.21
CA ARG A 648 -17.54 14.39 -10.55
C ARG A 648 -17.17 13.43 -11.70
N PRO A 649 -16.23 13.78 -12.61
CA PRO A 649 -15.84 12.93 -13.75
C PRO A 649 -15.35 11.53 -13.35
N ALA A 650 -14.62 11.41 -12.23
CA ALA A 650 -14.11 10.14 -11.73
C ALA A 650 -15.21 9.11 -11.42
N THR A 651 -16.41 9.58 -11.06
CA THR A 651 -17.58 8.71 -10.87
C THR A 651 -18.18 8.24 -12.20
N TRP A 652 -17.95 8.97 -13.29
CA TRP A 652 -18.54 8.71 -14.61
C TRP A 652 -17.68 7.79 -15.45
N THR A 653 -16.35 7.87 -15.26
CA THR A 653 -15.38 6.93 -15.80
C THR A 653 -15.42 5.57 -15.09
N GLY A 654 -16.15 5.48 -13.96
CA GLY A 654 -16.29 4.27 -13.16
C GLY A 654 -15.06 3.93 -12.35
N THR A 655 -14.16 4.90 -12.12
CA THR A 655 -12.91 4.70 -11.38
C THR A 655 -13.02 5.00 -9.89
N SER A 656 -13.95 5.85 -9.45
CA SER A 656 -14.09 6.17 -8.03
C SER A 656 -15.11 5.29 -7.30
N GLY A 657 -14.63 4.57 -6.28
CA GLY A 657 -15.40 4.13 -5.10
C GLY A 657 -16.23 2.87 -5.27
N TYR A 658 -17.18 2.84 -6.22
CA TYR A 658 -18.12 1.72 -6.26
C TYR A 658 -17.61 0.50 -7.05
N PHE A 659 -16.76 0.71 -8.06
CA PHE A 659 -16.07 -0.41 -8.74
C PHE A 659 -14.78 -0.83 -8.03
N SER A 660 -14.16 0.06 -7.26
CA SER A 660 -13.02 -0.29 -6.39
C SER A 660 -13.44 -1.08 -5.16
N ASN A 661 -14.71 -0.94 -4.71
CA ASN A 661 -15.30 -1.71 -3.60
C ASN A 661 -16.15 -2.90 -4.06
N LEU A 662 -16.37 -3.07 -5.37
CA LEU A 662 -16.78 -4.40 -5.83
C LEU A 662 -15.62 -5.35 -5.50
N PRO A 663 -15.91 -6.58 -5.05
CA PRO A 663 -14.91 -7.61 -4.80
C PRO A 663 -14.36 -8.10 -6.17
N LEU A 664 -13.72 -7.19 -6.88
CA LEU A 664 -12.87 -7.40 -8.04
C LEU A 664 -11.40 -7.28 -7.63
N THR A 665 -11.14 -6.74 -6.44
CA THR A 665 -9.90 -6.99 -5.71
C THR A 665 -9.99 -8.42 -5.17
N ASP A 666 -9.09 -9.29 -5.61
CA ASP A 666 -8.67 -10.41 -4.79
C ASP A 666 -8.08 -9.89 -3.46
N SER A 667 -7.71 -10.79 -2.55
CA SER A 667 -6.97 -10.44 -1.33
C SER A 667 -5.65 -9.68 -1.58
N ASP A 668 -5.22 -9.57 -2.84
CA ASP A 668 -3.98 -8.96 -3.27
C ASP A 668 -4.18 -7.55 -3.87
N GLY A 669 -5.41 -7.02 -3.86
CA GLY A 669 -5.67 -5.58 -4.05
C GLY A 669 -5.73 -5.11 -5.52
N PHE A 670 -6.01 -6.00 -6.47
CA PHE A 670 -5.97 -5.65 -7.88
C PHE A 670 -7.19 -4.81 -8.33
N ILE A 671 -6.96 -3.59 -8.83
CA ILE A 671 -7.96 -2.81 -9.57
C ILE A 671 -7.61 -2.93 -11.05
N MET A 672 -8.43 -3.65 -11.82
CA MET A 672 -8.43 -3.48 -13.28
C MET A 672 -8.85 -2.03 -13.57
N ASP A 673 -7.88 -1.15 -13.80
CA ASP A 673 -8.15 0.23 -14.21
C ASP A 673 -8.82 0.24 -15.59
N PHE A 674 -10.14 0.40 -15.59
CA PHE A 674 -10.99 0.42 -16.77
C PHE A 674 -11.01 1.77 -17.50
N SER A 675 -10.29 2.79 -17.02
CA SER A 675 -10.35 4.16 -17.57
C SER A 675 -9.55 4.36 -18.86
N SER A 676 -8.53 3.53 -19.11
CA SER A 676 -7.56 3.77 -20.20
C SER A 676 -7.96 3.21 -21.57
N ASN A 677 -9.20 2.77 -21.78
CA ASN A 677 -9.58 1.98 -22.96
C ASN A 677 -10.55 2.74 -23.90
N GLU A 678 -10.02 3.19 -25.04
CA GLU A 678 -10.70 4.01 -26.06
C GLU A 678 -12.04 3.45 -26.59
N LYS A 679 -12.30 2.15 -26.43
CA LYS A 679 -13.54 1.52 -26.90
C LYS A 679 -14.71 1.59 -25.92
N ARG A 680 -14.48 1.92 -24.64
CA ARG A 680 -15.56 2.46 -23.80
C ARG A 680 -15.79 3.87 -24.28
N ALA A 681 -16.72 4.04 -25.22
CA ALA A 681 -17.28 5.32 -25.65
C ALA A 681 -16.21 6.42 -25.61
N PRO A 682 -15.33 6.57 -26.62
CA PRO A 682 -14.12 7.41 -26.57
C PRO A 682 -14.39 8.86 -26.11
N TRP A 683 -15.64 9.31 -26.23
CA TRP A 683 -16.13 10.52 -25.62
C TRP A 683 -16.09 10.57 -24.08
N ARG A 684 -15.90 9.48 -23.32
CA ARG A 684 -16.02 9.42 -21.83
C ARG A 684 -14.73 9.69 -21.07
N ALA A 685 -13.58 9.22 -21.56
CA ALA A 685 -12.27 9.59 -20.99
C ALA A 685 -11.95 11.07 -21.25
N GLU A 686 -12.57 11.64 -22.29
CA GLU A 686 -12.42 13.03 -22.70
C GLU A 686 -13.67 13.87 -22.43
N TRP A 687 -14.75 13.30 -21.86
CA TRP A 687 -15.98 14.07 -21.67
C TRP A 687 -15.73 15.13 -20.60
N ARG A 688 -15.69 16.37 -21.05
CA ARG A 688 -15.87 17.53 -20.20
C ARG A 688 -17.05 18.31 -20.74
N PRO A 689 -17.98 18.75 -19.87
CA PRO A 689 -19.04 19.61 -20.31
C PRO A 689 -18.40 20.88 -20.90
N PRO A 690 -18.69 21.21 -22.17
CA PRO A 690 -17.89 22.17 -22.94
C PRO A 690 -17.98 23.60 -22.39
N VAL A 691 -19.02 23.89 -21.60
CA VAL A 691 -19.21 25.21 -20.98
C VAL A 691 -19.89 25.06 -19.62
N ALA A 692 -19.25 25.57 -18.58
CA ALA A 692 -19.79 25.60 -17.22
C ALA A 692 -21.09 26.41 -17.08
N THR A 693 -21.35 27.33 -18.02
CA THR A 693 -22.52 28.22 -17.99
C THR A 693 -23.85 27.48 -18.09
N ASN A 694 -23.89 26.28 -18.68
CA ASN A 694 -25.12 25.49 -18.84
C ASN A 694 -25.74 25.09 -17.49
N HIS A 695 -24.90 24.89 -16.47
CA HIS A 695 -25.33 24.45 -15.13
C HIS A 695 -25.04 25.51 -14.05
N ALA A 696 -24.58 26.71 -14.44
CA ALA A 696 -24.07 27.73 -13.52
C ALA A 696 -25.08 28.17 -12.46
N THR A 697 -26.37 28.28 -12.81
CA THR A 697 -27.41 28.66 -11.84
C THR A 697 -27.59 27.60 -10.74
N LEU A 698 -27.51 26.32 -11.08
CA LEU A 698 -27.63 25.23 -10.12
C LEU A 698 -26.37 25.15 -9.24
N TRP A 699 -25.20 25.22 -9.86
CA TRP A 699 -23.94 25.23 -9.13
C TRP A 699 -23.82 26.40 -8.15
N ARG A 700 -24.19 27.63 -8.54
CA ARG A 700 -24.18 28.79 -7.62
C ARG A 700 -25.02 28.55 -6.37
N ARG A 701 -26.19 27.92 -6.51
CA ARG A 701 -27.04 27.58 -5.35
C ARG A 701 -26.36 26.58 -4.41
N LEU A 702 -25.64 25.58 -4.94
CA LEU A 702 -24.86 24.63 -4.13
C LEU A 702 -23.62 25.27 -3.52
N LEU A 703 -22.96 26.19 -4.23
CA LEU A 703 -21.85 26.99 -3.70
C LEU A 703 -22.31 27.91 -2.56
N ASP A 704 -23.59 28.27 -2.49
CA ASP A 704 -24.13 29.04 -1.37
C ASP A 704 -24.54 28.16 -0.17
N ASP A 705 -24.65 26.84 -0.35
CA ASP A 705 -25.08 25.89 0.68
C ASP A 705 -23.99 25.61 1.73
N SER A 706 -24.18 26.13 2.94
CA SER A 706 -23.24 26.01 4.05
C SER A 706 -23.56 24.88 5.03
N ARG A 707 -24.46 23.95 4.69
CA ARG A 707 -24.74 22.79 5.55
C ARG A 707 -23.48 21.93 5.69
N LEU A 708 -23.23 21.44 6.91
CA LEU A 708 -22.12 20.55 7.24
C LEU A 708 -22.46 19.11 6.84
N VAL A 709 -21.43 18.39 6.36
CA VAL A 709 -21.47 16.97 6.03
C VAL A 709 -20.20 16.30 6.52
N TYR A 710 -20.30 15.02 6.86
CA TYR A 710 -19.14 14.23 7.24
C TYR A 710 -18.58 13.55 5.98
N ASP A 711 -17.32 13.83 5.66
CA ASP A 711 -16.62 13.15 4.57
C ASP A 711 -15.94 11.90 5.13
N GLU A 712 -16.49 10.72 4.83
CA GLU A 712 -15.94 9.43 5.25
C GLU A 712 -14.53 9.19 4.69
N THR A 713 -14.20 9.77 3.53
CA THR A 713 -12.92 9.57 2.84
C THR A 713 -11.76 10.19 3.62
N TYR A 714 -12.00 11.38 4.18
CA TYR A 714 -10.99 12.13 4.93
C TYR A 714 -11.23 12.10 6.45
N GLY A 715 -12.37 11.59 6.90
CA GLY A 715 -12.77 11.54 8.30
C GLY A 715 -12.99 12.92 8.92
N GLU A 716 -13.37 13.92 8.11
CA GLU A 716 -13.53 15.32 8.53
C GLU A 716 -14.93 15.87 8.20
N GLU A 717 -15.33 16.89 8.95
CA GLU A 717 -16.50 17.71 8.59
C GLU A 717 -16.13 18.69 7.48
N THR A 718 -16.91 18.69 6.42
CA THR A 718 -16.84 19.65 5.30
C THR A 718 -18.22 20.26 5.05
N THR A 719 -18.35 21.14 4.06
CA THR A 719 -19.63 21.73 3.67
C THR A 719 -20.05 21.30 2.28
N ILE A 720 -21.35 21.37 1.98
CA ILE A 720 -21.85 21.17 0.61
C ILE A 720 -21.18 22.11 -0.38
N ARG A 721 -21.00 23.38 -0.02
CA ARG A 721 -20.22 24.35 -0.76
C ARG A 721 -18.84 23.82 -1.12
N GLU A 722 -18.15 23.18 -0.17
CA GLU A 722 -16.80 22.65 -0.38
C GLU A 722 -16.76 21.52 -1.39
N LYS A 723 -17.67 20.56 -1.24
CA LYS A 723 -17.89 19.50 -2.22
C LYS A 723 -18.22 20.04 -3.61
N ALA A 724 -19.08 21.07 -3.69
CA ALA A 724 -19.49 21.67 -4.95
C ALA A 724 -18.34 22.39 -5.67
N VAL A 725 -17.49 23.11 -4.93
CA VAL A 725 -16.27 23.71 -5.51
C VAL A 725 -15.37 22.64 -6.10
N THR A 726 -15.10 21.57 -5.35
CA THR A 726 -14.27 20.44 -5.80
C THR A 726 -14.81 19.84 -7.11
N ALA A 727 -16.11 19.56 -7.15
CA ALA A 727 -16.75 19.01 -8.35
C ALA A 727 -16.70 19.96 -9.56
N VAL A 728 -16.87 21.27 -9.36
CA VAL A 728 -16.75 22.26 -10.45
C VAL A 728 -15.32 22.30 -11.01
N LEU A 729 -14.29 22.25 -10.14
CA LEU A 729 -12.91 22.27 -10.61
C LEU A 729 -12.53 21.01 -11.37
N ASP A 730 -12.96 19.83 -10.91
CA ASP A 730 -12.74 18.56 -11.63
C ASP A 730 -13.37 18.58 -13.03
N LEU A 731 -14.61 19.07 -13.13
CA LEU A 731 -15.37 19.07 -14.38
C LEU A 731 -14.83 20.08 -15.39
N TYR A 732 -14.45 21.27 -14.92
CA TYR A 732 -14.30 22.44 -15.80
C TYR A 732 -12.90 23.05 -15.82
N TRP A 733 -11.97 22.64 -14.95
CA TRP A 733 -10.67 23.31 -14.83
C TRP A 733 -9.49 22.38 -15.17
N ASP A 734 -8.98 21.66 -14.18
CA ASP A 734 -7.75 20.86 -14.27
C ASP A 734 -7.98 19.52 -13.57
N PRO A 735 -7.90 18.37 -14.27
CA PRO A 735 -8.17 17.06 -13.68
C PRO A 735 -7.10 16.65 -12.66
N GLU A 736 -5.91 17.27 -12.72
CA GLU A 736 -4.84 17.02 -11.76
C GLU A 736 -4.97 17.89 -10.50
N TRP A 737 -5.96 18.79 -10.45
CA TRP A 737 -6.10 19.71 -9.31
C TRP A 737 -6.33 18.96 -8.00
N GLU A 738 -7.02 17.81 -7.99
CA GLU A 738 -7.26 17.06 -6.75
C GLU A 738 -5.95 16.55 -6.15
N ALA A 739 -5.09 15.93 -6.96
CA ALA A 739 -3.77 15.46 -6.55
C ALA A 739 -2.90 16.63 -6.04
N ASP A 740 -2.95 17.77 -6.73
CA ASP A 740 -2.23 18.99 -6.35
C ASP A 740 -2.83 19.71 -5.15
N SER A 741 -4.15 19.58 -4.92
CA SER A 741 -4.89 20.28 -3.87
C SER A 741 -4.68 19.66 -2.51
N SER A 742 -4.46 18.34 -2.42
CA SER A 742 -4.19 17.66 -1.15
C SER A 742 -2.93 18.21 -0.46
N ASP A 743 -1.84 18.38 -1.24
CA ASP A 743 -0.60 19.03 -0.79
C ASP A 743 -0.87 20.47 -0.31
N ARG A 744 -1.76 21.20 -0.99
CA ARG A 744 -2.02 22.63 -0.73
C ARG A 744 -3.01 22.85 0.42
N LEU A 745 -4.05 22.04 0.54
CA LEU A 745 -4.95 21.99 1.69
C LEU A 745 -4.13 21.75 2.96
N THR A 746 -3.14 20.85 2.89
CA THR A 746 -2.20 20.62 3.99
C THR A 746 -1.34 21.85 4.32
N LEU A 747 -0.91 22.62 3.31
CA LEU A 747 0.01 23.75 3.50
C LEU A 747 -0.68 25.06 3.91
N ILE A 748 -1.78 25.44 3.25
CA ILE A 748 -2.45 26.74 3.40
C ILE A 748 -3.94 26.64 3.70
N GLY A 749 -4.47 25.44 3.95
CA GLY A 749 -5.78 25.21 4.53
C GLY A 749 -6.93 25.86 3.77
N ARG A 750 -7.79 26.57 4.50
CA ARG A 750 -8.99 27.24 3.96
C ARG A 750 -8.68 28.24 2.84
N ARG A 751 -7.45 28.72 2.70
CA ARG A 751 -7.08 29.60 1.57
C ARG A 751 -7.10 28.90 0.23
N THR A 752 -6.66 27.63 0.19
CA THR A 752 -6.84 26.76 -0.97
C THR A 752 -8.30 26.76 -1.38
N PHE A 753 -9.19 26.61 -0.40
CA PHE A 753 -10.62 26.59 -0.65
C PHE A 753 -11.17 27.93 -1.15
N LEU A 754 -10.72 29.06 -0.60
CA LEU A 754 -11.13 30.39 -1.07
C LEU A 754 -10.67 30.67 -2.50
N PHE A 755 -9.45 30.26 -2.86
CA PHE A 755 -8.97 30.31 -4.23
C PHE A 755 -9.83 29.41 -5.13
N ALA A 756 -9.99 28.14 -4.74
CA ALA A 756 -10.75 27.14 -5.48
C ALA A 756 -12.19 27.63 -5.74
N ARG A 757 -12.82 28.23 -4.73
CA ARG A 757 -14.14 28.84 -4.84
C ARG A 757 -14.17 29.99 -5.86
N LYS A 758 -13.23 30.93 -5.79
CA LYS A 758 -13.16 32.05 -6.76
C LYS A 758 -12.94 31.55 -8.18
N THR A 759 -12.11 30.52 -8.34
CA THR A 759 -11.86 29.87 -9.63
C THR A 759 -13.13 29.18 -10.13
N ALA A 760 -13.82 28.43 -9.28
CA ALA A 760 -15.12 27.83 -9.59
C ALA A 760 -16.15 28.89 -10.01
N GLU A 761 -16.34 29.96 -9.23
CA GLU A 761 -17.25 31.07 -9.55
C GLU A 761 -16.88 31.71 -10.91
N ALA A 762 -15.60 31.92 -11.17
CA ALA A 762 -15.13 32.49 -12.44
C ALA A 762 -15.38 31.55 -13.65
N LEU A 763 -15.25 30.23 -13.48
CA LEU A 763 -15.64 29.24 -14.49
C LEU A 763 -17.15 29.31 -14.77
N LEU A 764 -17.97 29.38 -13.72
CA LEU A 764 -19.43 29.53 -13.84
C LEU A 764 -19.86 30.86 -14.48
N ASP A 765 -19.00 31.89 -14.43
CA ASP A 765 -19.15 33.15 -15.17
C ASP A 765 -18.69 33.05 -16.64
N GLY A 766 -18.24 31.88 -17.09
CA GLY A 766 -17.84 31.61 -18.46
C GLY A 766 -16.39 31.97 -18.79
N LYS A 767 -15.55 32.25 -17.78
CA LYS A 767 -14.11 32.40 -18.03
C LYS A 767 -13.51 31.06 -18.43
N LYS A 768 -12.60 31.11 -19.40
CA LYS A 768 -11.91 29.91 -19.88
C LYS A 768 -10.84 29.45 -18.89
N PRO A 769 -10.62 28.13 -18.70
CA PRO A 769 -9.59 27.60 -17.81
C PRO A 769 -8.22 28.26 -17.97
N GLU A 770 -7.78 28.50 -19.20
CA GLU A 770 -6.46 29.06 -19.52
C GLU A 770 -6.33 30.55 -19.18
N SER A 771 -7.46 31.23 -18.96
CA SER A 771 -7.51 32.63 -18.56
C SER A 771 -7.53 32.83 -17.04
N LEU A 772 -7.75 31.75 -16.29
CA LEU A 772 -7.76 31.79 -14.83
C LEU A 772 -6.33 31.74 -14.30
N PRO A 773 -6.06 32.39 -13.16
CA PRO A 773 -4.76 32.26 -12.53
C PRO A 773 -4.46 30.78 -12.30
N ALA A 774 -3.29 30.32 -12.74
CA ALA A 774 -2.78 29.03 -12.30
C ALA A 774 -2.71 29.05 -10.77
N MET A 775 -3.20 28.00 -10.13
CA MET A 775 -3.06 27.91 -8.69
C MET A 775 -1.59 27.70 -8.38
N ALA A 776 -1.04 28.52 -7.49
CA ALA A 776 0.36 28.49 -7.15
C ALA A 776 0.84 27.09 -6.73
N ASN A 777 1.83 26.54 -7.44
CA ASN A 777 2.44 25.27 -7.10
C ASN A 777 3.72 25.50 -6.30
N TRP A 778 3.81 24.96 -5.08
CA TRP A 778 4.99 25.14 -4.23
C TRP A 778 6.29 24.62 -4.89
N ARG A 779 6.16 23.64 -5.80
CA ARG A 779 7.27 23.05 -6.56
C ARG A 779 7.88 24.04 -7.56
N GLU A 780 7.10 25.01 -8.02
CA GLU A 780 7.52 26.04 -8.99
C GLU A 780 8.13 27.28 -8.31
N ILE A 781 7.97 27.41 -6.98
CA ILE A 781 8.52 28.56 -6.26
C ILE A 781 10.04 28.41 -6.16
N SER A 782 10.77 29.31 -6.83
CA SER A 782 12.23 29.29 -6.83
C SER A 782 12.81 29.40 -5.41
N GLY A 783 13.98 28.79 -5.19
CA GLY A 783 14.64 28.82 -3.87
C GLY A 783 14.94 30.25 -3.38
N GLY A 784 15.19 31.19 -4.29
CA GLY A 784 15.37 32.61 -3.96
C GLY A 784 14.10 33.26 -3.40
N LYS A 785 12.94 33.02 -4.04
CA LYS A 785 11.64 33.49 -3.54
C LYS A 785 11.31 32.86 -2.17
N GLN A 786 11.59 31.56 -2.02
CA GLN A 786 11.41 30.84 -0.75
C GLN A 786 12.21 31.48 0.39
N ALA A 787 13.52 31.71 0.17
CA ALA A 787 14.39 32.34 1.16
C ALA A 787 13.95 33.78 1.50
N ALA A 788 13.52 34.57 0.49
CA ALA A 788 13.04 35.93 0.71
C ALA A 788 11.77 35.98 1.57
N ALA A 789 10.79 35.11 1.30
CA ALA A 789 9.56 35.01 2.09
C ALA A 789 9.85 34.58 3.54
N ALA A 790 10.72 33.58 3.73
CA ALA A 790 11.19 33.15 5.05
C ALA A 790 11.87 34.29 5.83
N MET A 791 12.76 35.04 5.19
CA MET A 791 13.45 36.18 5.81
C MET A 791 12.52 37.33 6.16
N LYS A 792 11.47 37.56 5.37
CA LYS A 792 10.41 38.53 5.68
C LYS A 792 9.72 38.16 7.00
N VAL A 793 9.34 36.90 7.17
CA VAL A 793 8.69 36.38 8.40
C VAL A 793 9.65 36.36 9.61
N LEU A 794 10.92 36.01 9.41
CA LEU A 794 11.94 36.04 10.46
C LEU A 794 12.17 37.44 11.06
N LYS A 795 11.78 38.52 10.38
CA LYS A 795 11.87 39.90 10.90
C LYS A 795 10.63 40.39 11.65
N VAL A 796 9.51 39.66 11.59
CA VAL A 796 8.22 40.06 12.18
C VAL A 796 8.21 39.83 13.69
N PRO A 797 7.92 40.80 14.57
CA PRO A 797 7.78 40.53 16.01
C PRO A 797 6.67 39.51 16.30
N ASP A 798 6.83 38.67 17.33
CA ASP A 798 5.86 37.60 17.66
C ASP A 798 4.41 38.10 17.81
N ALA A 799 4.24 39.30 18.37
CA ALA A 799 2.93 39.94 18.53
C ALA A 799 2.22 40.26 17.19
N GLY A 800 2.98 40.40 16.10
CA GLY A 800 2.46 40.66 14.74
C GLY A 800 2.51 39.44 13.82
N MET A 801 2.94 38.27 14.31
CA MET A 801 3.19 37.10 13.48
C MET A 801 1.92 36.59 12.79
N ALA A 802 0.85 36.36 13.55
CA ALA A 802 -0.42 35.87 13.01
C ALA A 802 -0.99 36.81 11.95
N ALA A 803 -1.01 38.12 12.22
CA ALA A 803 -1.48 39.12 11.26
C ALA A 803 -0.60 39.17 10.00
N THR A 804 0.71 38.96 10.13
CA THR A 804 1.59 38.93 8.97
C THR A 804 1.38 37.68 8.13
N LEU A 805 1.29 36.50 8.75
CA LEU A 805 0.99 35.25 8.04
C LEU A 805 -0.36 35.34 7.34
N ALA A 806 -1.39 35.86 8.01
CA ALA A 806 -2.71 36.17 7.45
C ALA A 806 -2.64 37.04 6.18
N ALA A 807 -1.70 37.98 6.13
CA ALA A 807 -1.53 38.92 5.03
C ALA A 807 -0.57 38.46 3.92
N LEU A 808 0.15 37.34 4.09
CA LEU A 808 1.03 36.82 3.04
C LEU A 808 0.21 36.33 1.83
N PRO A 809 0.65 36.59 0.59
CA PRO A 809 0.15 35.88 -0.58
C PRO A 809 0.36 34.37 -0.44
N ASP A 810 -0.50 33.56 -1.06
CA ASP A 810 -0.47 32.10 -0.92
C ASP A 810 0.88 31.49 -1.36
N GLU A 811 1.50 32.03 -2.43
CA GLU A 811 2.87 31.66 -2.83
C GLU A 811 3.89 31.91 -1.71
N GLU A 812 3.87 33.10 -1.10
CA GLU A 812 4.80 33.44 -0.02
C GLU A 812 4.55 32.57 1.22
N LEU A 813 3.28 32.26 1.53
CA LEU A 813 2.94 31.40 2.66
C LEU A 813 3.39 29.94 2.44
N MET A 814 3.15 29.37 1.25
CA MET A 814 3.66 28.04 0.90
C MET A 814 5.18 27.99 0.92
N ALA A 815 5.84 29.04 0.42
CA ALA A 815 7.29 29.19 0.53
C ALA A 815 7.78 29.19 1.99
N VAL A 816 7.14 29.97 2.86
CA VAL A 816 7.45 30.02 4.30
C VAL A 816 7.28 28.64 4.94
N MET A 817 6.18 27.95 4.65
CA MET A 817 5.90 26.60 5.17
C MET A 817 6.95 25.58 4.71
N LYS A 818 7.32 25.61 3.44
CA LYS A 818 8.35 24.74 2.87
C LYS A 818 9.72 24.98 3.52
N VAL A 819 10.11 26.24 3.73
CA VAL A 819 11.38 26.58 4.38
C VAL A 819 11.36 26.27 5.88
N ALA A 820 10.21 26.45 6.54
CA ALA A 820 10.06 26.14 7.96
C ALA A 820 10.34 24.67 8.28
N TRP A 821 10.17 23.76 7.31
CA TRP A 821 10.51 22.34 7.47
C TRP A 821 12.01 22.09 7.70
N THR A 822 12.89 22.94 7.15
CA THR A 822 14.34 22.77 7.24
C THR A 822 15.03 23.88 8.07
N ASN A 823 14.35 25.01 8.29
CA ASN A 823 14.88 26.15 9.05
C ASN A 823 14.32 26.18 10.49
N ARG A 824 15.13 25.75 11.47
CA ARG A 824 14.75 25.65 12.90
C ARG A 824 14.35 27.00 13.52
N GLU A 825 14.99 28.09 13.14
CA GLU A 825 14.69 29.42 13.69
C GLU A 825 13.29 29.88 13.24
N LEU A 826 13.03 29.81 11.94
CA LEU A 826 11.72 30.14 11.38
C LEU A 826 10.63 29.26 12.00
N ASN A 827 10.89 27.95 12.06
CA ASN A 827 10.00 26.97 12.68
C ASN A 827 9.60 27.33 14.12
N SER A 828 10.59 27.60 14.97
CA SER A 828 10.39 27.99 16.37
C SER A 828 9.56 29.26 16.50
N LYS A 829 9.69 30.18 15.54
CA LYS A 829 8.96 31.44 15.55
C LYS A 829 7.50 31.29 15.12
N LEU A 830 7.26 30.43 14.12
CA LEU A 830 5.93 30.13 13.61
C LEU A 830 5.08 29.37 14.63
N ILE A 831 5.70 28.55 15.49
CA ILE A 831 5.04 27.79 16.56
C ILE A 831 4.17 28.68 17.46
N THR A 832 4.60 29.90 17.78
CA THR A 832 3.85 30.83 18.64
C THR A 832 2.56 31.33 17.97
N ALA A 833 2.55 31.44 16.64
CA ALA A 833 1.33 31.75 15.90
C ALA A 833 0.47 30.49 15.72
N ALA A 834 1.07 29.41 15.24
CA ALA A 834 0.40 28.17 14.89
C ALA A 834 -0.25 27.44 16.09
N ASN A 835 0.27 27.63 17.31
CA ASN A 835 -0.29 27.02 18.52
C ASN A 835 -1.26 27.93 19.27
N ARG A 836 -1.62 29.11 18.74
CA ARG A 836 -2.61 29.94 19.42
C ARG A 836 -4.00 29.37 19.21
N ILE A 837 -4.75 29.16 20.29
CA ILE A 837 -6.15 28.70 20.21
C ILE A 837 -6.97 29.84 19.62
N VAL A 838 -7.45 29.71 18.39
CA VAL A 838 -8.14 30.77 17.65
C VAL A 838 -9.64 30.57 17.60
N SER A 839 -10.10 29.33 17.62
CA SER A 839 -11.51 28.97 17.71
C SER A 839 -11.71 27.88 18.76
N ILE A 840 -12.92 27.86 19.32
CA ILE A 840 -13.39 26.84 20.22
C ILE A 840 -14.77 26.45 19.72
N ASP A 841 -14.92 25.18 19.39
CA ASP A 841 -16.20 24.60 19.01
C ASP A 841 -16.64 23.63 20.11
N THR A 842 -17.90 23.69 20.50
CA THR A 842 -18.48 22.82 21.54
C THR A 842 -19.66 22.00 21.03
N GLY A 843 -19.90 22.00 19.71
CA GLY A 843 -21.04 21.31 19.11
C GLY A 843 -22.40 21.75 19.68
N GLY A 844 -22.47 22.92 20.33
CA GLY A 844 -23.67 23.46 20.98
C GLY A 844 -24.09 22.79 22.31
N MET A 845 -23.30 21.87 22.87
CA MET A 845 -23.80 20.98 23.96
C MET A 845 -23.40 21.35 25.39
N LEU A 846 -22.51 22.33 25.60
CA LEU A 846 -21.97 22.67 26.92
C LEU A 846 -21.97 24.16 27.21
N SER A 847 -23.14 24.76 27.48
CA SER A 847 -23.23 26.20 27.79
C SER A 847 -22.34 26.63 28.97
N ASP A 848 -22.19 25.76 29.97
CA ASP A 848 -21.40 26.06 31.18
C ASP A 848 -19.91 25.79 30.98
N GLY A 849 -19.56 24.71 30.28
CA GLY A 849 -18.17 24.39 29.91
C GLY A 849 -17.58 25.35 28.87
N LEU A 850 -18.42 25.92 28.00
CA LEU A 850 -18.01 26.86 26.95
C LEU A 850 -17.37 28.11 27.54
N LYS A 851 -17.95 28.72 28.58
CA LYS A 851 -17.36 29.91 29.22
C LYS A 851 -15.97 29.64 29.78
N GLU A 852 -15.78 28.45 30.33
CA GLU A 852 -14.49 28.02 30.86
C GLU A 852 -13.47 27.84 29.73
N LEU A 853 -13.85 27.22 28.61
CA LEU A 853 -12.97 27.02 27.46
C LEU A 853 -12.69 28.32 26.70
N GLU A 854 -13.66 29.21 26.52
CA GLU A 854 -13.49 30.53 25.87
C GLU A 854 -12.38 31.37 26.49
N SER A 855 -12.10 31.19 27.79
CA SER A 855 -10.95 31.82 28.44
C SER A 855 -9.58 31.34 27.91
N LEU A 856 -9.53 30.27 27.11
CA LEU A 856 -8.35 29.76 26.41
C LEU A 856 -8.17 30.39 25.03
N LYS A 857 -9.21 31.01 24.46
CA LYS A 857 -9.13 31.67 23.16
C LYS A 857 -8.10 32.78 23.19
N GLY A 858 -7.26 32.82 22.17
CA GLY A 858 -6.10 33.70 22.06
C GLY A 858 -4.89 33.26 22.89
N LYS A 859 -4.96 32.22 23.73
CA LYS A 859 -3.80 31.69 24.46
C LYS A 859 -3.06 30.64 23.64
N LEU A 860 -1.80 30.39 23.97
CA LEU A 860 -1.05 29.28 23.39
C LEU A 860 -1.60 27.95 23.91
N LEU A 861 -1.71 26.97 23.02
CA LEU A 861 -1.92 25.57 23.35
C LEU A 861 -0.73 25.11 24.19
N GLY A 862 -0.97 25.02 25.50
CA GLY A 862 -0.01 24.54 26.47
C GLY A 862 -0.69 23.58 27.44
N ARG A 863 0.09 23.12 28.42
CA ARG A 863 -0.36 22.16 29.44
C ARG A 863 -1.70 22.54 30.08
N ALA A 864 -1.89 23.81 30.44
CA ALA A 864 -3.11 24.29 31.07
C ALA A 864 -4.37 24.17 30.19
N ALA A 865 -4.23 24.34 28.87
CA ALA A 865 -5.34 24.17 27.94
C ALA A 865 -5.74 22.69 27.81
N VAL A 866 -4.74 21.81 27.73
CA VAL A 866 -4.96 20.35 27.65
C VAL A 866 -5.58 19.81 28.95
N GLU A 867 -5.02 20.19 30.11
CA GLU A 867 -5.58 19.79 31.42
C GLU A 867 -7.05 20.21 31.55
N LYS A 868 -7.39 21.40 31.06
CA LYS A 868 -8.76 21.91 31.08
C LYS A 868 -9.71 21.14 30.15
N GLY A 869 -9.24 20.75 28.96
CA GLY A 869 -9.98 19.86 28.07
C GLY A 869 -10.24 18.48 28.70
N VAL A 870 -9.22 17.89 29.31
CA VAL A 870 -9.32 16.59 30.01
C VAL A 870 -10.26 16.66 31.21
N GLU A 871 -10.21 17.73 32.00
CA GLU A 871 -11.12 17.96 33.12
C GLU A 871 -12.57 18.03 32.67
N LEU A 872 -12.82 18.70 31.54
CA LEU A 872 -14.15 18.81 30.96
C LEU A 872 -14.68 17.46 30.42
N CYS A 873 -13.85 16.68 29.72
CA CYS A 873 -14.18 15.31 29.33
C CYS A 873 -14.49 14.43 30.55
N SER A 874 -13.67 14.54 31.60
CA SER A 874 -13.82 13.76 32.83
C SER A 874 -15.13 14.10 33.57
N ARG A 875 -15.47 15.39 33.70
CA ARG A 875 -16.75 15.83 34.28
C ARG A 875 -17.95 15.30 33.47
N SER A 876 -17.84 15.32 32.15
CA SER A 876 -18.90 14.83 31.26
C SER A 876 -19.07 13.31 31.36
N ALA A 877 -17.97 12.57 31.43
CA ALA A 877 -17.98 11.11 31.63
C ALA A 877 -18.67 10.70 32.93
N VAL A 878 -18.47 11.44 34.03
CA VAL A 878 -19.17 11.21 35.31
C VAL A 878 -20.69 11.41 35.17
N SER A 879 -21.14 12.26 34.23
CA SER A 879 -22.56 12.44 33.92
C SER A 879 -23.11 11.42 32.91
N GLY A 880 -22.34 10.39 32.55
CA GLY A 880 -22.74 9.35 31.58
C GLY A 880 -22.62 9.78 30.11
N LYS A 881 -22.02 10.95 29.84
CA LYS A 881 -21.81 11.45 28.47
C LYS A 881 -20.43 11.09 27.98
N VAL A 882 -20.33 10.50 26.79
CA VAL A 882 -19.05 10.29 26.12
C VAL A 882 -18.70 11.57 25.37
N VAL A 883 -17.71 12.32 25.86
CA VAL A 883 -17.26 13.58 25.25
C VAL A 883 -15.83 13.42 24.76
N SER A 884 -15.59 13.79 23.51
CA SER A 884 -14.26 13.93 22.93
C SER A 884 -13.83 15.39 22.99
N CYS A 885 -12.59 15.62 23.41
CA CYS A 885 -11.94 16.92 23.30
C CYS A 885 -10.77 16.78 22.33
N SER A 886 -10.82 17.52 21.23
CA SER A 886 -9.76 17.55 20.23
C SER A 886 -9.15 18.92 20.01
N PHE A 887 -7.84 18.94 19.74
CA PHE A 887 -7.09 20.14 19.37
C PHE A 887 -6.62 19.98 17.93
N VAL A 888 -7.24 20.69 17.01
CA VAL A 888 -6.96 20.62 15.57
C VAL A 888 -6.14 21.84 15.18
N ARG A 889 -4.91 21.65 14.70
CA ARG A 889 -4.13 22.76 14.17
C ARG A 889 -4.57 23.06 12.74
N ASP A 890 -5.05 24.28 12.51
CA ASP A 890 -5.39 24.74 11.17
C ASP A 890 -4.13 24.80 10.29
N ALA A 891 -4.28 24.34 9.04
CA ALA A 891 -3.27 24.53 8.01
C ALA A 891 -3.03 26.04 7.74
N GLY A 892 -1.91 26.38 7.10
CA GLY A 892 -1.52 27.79 6.91
C GLY A 892 -1.04 28.50 8.18
N LEU A 893 -0.93 27.80 9.32
CA LEU A 893 -0.57 28.35 10.63
C LEU A 893 -1.61 29.32 11.19
N ASP A 894 -2.87 29.14 10.82
CA ASP A 894 -3.99 30.00 11.23
C ASP A 894 -4.38 29.79 12.71
N GLY A 895 -3.80 28.80 13.39
CA GLY A 895 -3.91 28.59 14.83
C GLY A 895 -4.34 27.17 15.17
N VAL A 896 -4.90 27.02 16.37
CA VAL A 896 -5.51 25.77 16.87
C VAL A 896 -7.00 26.01 17.10
N GLU A 897 -7.80 25.11 16.57
CA GLU A 897 -9.19 24.93 16.94
C GLU A 897 -9.30 23.90 18.08
N LEU A 898 -9.98 24.27 19.16
CA LEU A 898 -10.35 23.35 20.22
C LEU A 898 -11.79 22.88 20.00
N ARG A 899 -11.98 21.61 19.61
CA ARG A 899 -13.32 21.03 19.46
C ARG A 899 -13.66 20.16 20.67
N VAL A 900 -14.89 20.28 21.14
CA VAL A 900 -15.45 19.46 22.20
C VAL A 900 -16.81 18.96 21.75
N CYS A 901 -16.90 17.65 21.48
CA CYS A 901 -18.10 17.06 20.90
C CYS A 901 -18.57 15.86 21.73
N GLU A 902 -19.89 15.73 21.91
CA GLU A 902 -20.49 14.50 22.45
C GLU A 902 -20.46 13.42 21.36
N MET A 903 -19.86 12.28 21.66
CA MET A 903 -19.77 11.14 20.75
C MET A 903 -21.13 10.43 20.73
N ARG A 904 -21.69 10.21 19.54
CA ARG A 904 -22.94 9.45 19.42
C ARG A 904 -22.69 7.98 19.76
N GLU A 905 -23.61 7.38 20.51
CA GLU A 905 -23.62 5.96 20.80
C GLU A 905 -23.59 5.16 19.48
N GLY A 906 -22.62 4.25 19.33
CA GLY A 906 -22.44 3.47 18.10
C GLY A 906 -21.50 4.07 17.05
N THR A 907 -20.92 5.26 17.27
CA THR A 907 -19.82 5.75 16.42
C THR A 907 -18.60 4.85 16.68
N PRO A 908 -18.08 4.09 15.69
CA PRO A 908 -16.89 3.28 15.92
C PRO A 908 -15.76 4.20 16.37
N ALA A 909 -15.14 3.91 17.52
CA ALA A 909 -13.89 4.55 17.90
C ALA A 909 -12.90 4.29 16.75
N TYR A 910 -12.50 5.35 16.04
CA TYR A 910 -11.72 5.29 14.80
C TYR A 910 -10.69 4.15 14.83
N THR A 911 -10.82 3.17 13.94
CA THR A 911 -9.95 1.98 13.88
C THR A 911 -8.53 2.28 13.38
N ASN A 912 -8.27 3.49 12.88
CA ASN A 912 -6.94 3.98 12.52
C ASN A 912 -6.21 4.71 13.67
N LEU A 913 -6.71 4.63 14.91
CA LEU A 913 -6.07 5.29 16.06
C LEU A 913 -4.86 4.50 16.54
N ALA A 914 -3.66 5.05 16.31
CA ALA A 914 -2.51 4.71 17.13
C ALA A 914 -2.77 5.22 18.56
N VAL A 915 -3.18 4.34 19.47
CA VAL A 915 -3.23 4.64 20.91
C VAL A 915 -1.79 4.74 21.40
N VAL A 916 -1.30 5.97 21.64
CA VAL A 916 0.10 6.20 22.06
C VAL A 916 0.27 6.12 23.58
N GLY A 917 -0.83 5.97 24.34
CA GLY A 917 -0.77 5.65 25.76
C GLY A 917 -2.12 5.67 26.46
N GLU A 918 -2.26 4.78 27.44
CA GLU A 918 -3.38 4.75 28.39
C GLU A 918 -3.02 5.63 29.60
N LEU A 919 -3.79 6.70 29.84
CA LEU A 919 -3.53 7.62 30.93
C LEU A 919 -4.37 7.21 32.15
N LYS A 920 -3.76 6.50 33.11
CA LYS A 920 -4.43 6.15 34.37
C LYS A 920 -4.54 7.38 35.27
N ILE A 921 -5.75 7.90 35.43
CA ILE A 921 -6.05 9.00 36.36
C ILE A 921 -6.18 8.40 37.77
N SER A 922 -5.16 8.60 38.60
CA SER A 922 -5.03 7.95 39.92
C SER A 922 -6.10 8.31 40.96
N LYS A 923 -7.04 9.21 40.65
CA LYS A 923 -8.13 9.63 41.55
C LYS A 923 -9.48 9.00 41.25
N VAL A 924 -9.64 8.23 40.17
CA VAL A 924 -10.88 7.52 39.84
C VAL A 924 -10.53 6.12 39.33
N PRO A 925 -10.76 5.05 40.12
CA PRO A 925 -10.23 3.71 39.81
C PRO A 925 -10.84 3.02 38.59
N GLU A 926 -11.86 3.61 37.95
CA GLU A 926 -12.62 2.96 36.87
C GLU A 926 -12.51 3.66 35.51
N VAL A 927 -11.76 4.76 35.41
CA VAL A 927 -11.74 5.61 34.20
C VAL A 927 -10.47 5.37 33.38
N SER A 928 -10.61 4.86 32.15
CA SER A 928 -9.52 4.80 31.17
C SER A 928 -9.62 5.96 30.18
N ALA A 929 -8.59 6.80 30.10
CA ALA A 929 -8.45 7.84 29.09
C ALA A 929 -7.47 7.37 28.00
N ALA A 930 -7.95 7.22 26.77
CA ALA A 930 -7.17 7.05 25.56
C ALA A 930 -6.84 8.42 24.96
N VAL A 931 -5.56 8.77 24.93
CA VAL A 931 -5.09 9.91 24.13
C VAL A 931 -4.76 9.36 22.75
N SER A 932 -5.51 9.79 21.75
CA SER A 932 -5.37 9.37 20.38
C SER A 932 -4.90 10.53 19.49
N PHE A 933 -4.20 10.18 18.42
CA PHE A 933 -3.67 11.12 17.46
C PHE A 933 -4.33 10.83 16.13
N SER A 934 -5.01 11.82 15.55
CA SER A 934 -5.42 11.75 14.15
C SER A 934 -4.42 12.54 13.31
N SER A 935 -3.92 11.90 12.26
CA SER A 935 -3.06 12.53 11.26
C SER A 935 -3.80 12.57 9.93
N ASN A 936 -4.06 13.76 9.39
CA ASN A 936 -4.67 13.91 8.08
C ASN A 936 -3.68 14.33 6.99
N SER A 937 -2.40 13.95 7.14
CA SER A 937 -1.42 14.11 6.07
C SER A 937 -0.21 13.18 6.22
N VAL A 938 0.33 12.73 5.07
CA VAL A 938 1.58 11.98 4.95
C VAL A 938 2.78 12.93 5.18
N LEU A 939 2.97 13.45 6.40
CA LEU A 939 4.14 14.29 6.71
C LEU A 939 4.59 14.18 8.18
N THR A 940 5.32 13.10 8.52
CA THR A 940 6.20 13.09 9.70
C THR A 940 7.55 13.74 9.36
N ALA A 941 7.82 14.99 9.77
CA ALA A 941 9.17 15.52 10.03
C ALA A 941 9.15 17.01 10.43
N TRP A 942 8.89 17.30 11.70
CA TRP A 942 9.40 18.52 12.32
C TRP A 942 10.20 18.07 13.54
N PHE A 943 11.54 18.01 13.42
CA PHE A 943 12.57 18.24 14.45
C PHE A 943 13.93 17.62 14.09
N PRO A 944 15.04 18.36 14.26
CA PRO A 944 16.35 17.84 14.67
C PRO A 944 16.52 17.97 16.20
N ARG A 945 17.01 16.92 16.88
CA ARG A 945 17.41 16.99 18.30
C ARG A 945 18.91 17.17 18.44
N GLY A 946 19.30 18.31 18.99
CA GLY A 946 20.59 18.58 19.62
C GLY A 946 20.37 19.59 20.73
N GLU A 947 20.82 19.25 21.94
CA GLU A 947 20.80 20.03 23.20
C GLU A 947 19.54 19.92 24.08
N SER A 948 19.47 18.81 24.83
CA SER A 948 18.93 18.79 26.19
C SER A 948 20.03 18.32 27.15
N LYS A 949 21.01 19.18 27.40
CA LYS A 949 21.86 19.10 28.60
C LYS A 949 21.49 20.28 29.49
N GLY A 950 20.88 19.99 30.64
CA GLY A 950 20.73 20.94 31.73
C GLY A 950 19.27 21.26 32.10
N ARG A 951 18.85 20.72 33.26
CA ARG A 951 17.62 20.98 34.02
C ARG A 951 16.36 20.28 33.52
N ALA A 952 16.22 19.04 34.00
CA ALA A 952 14.95 18.35 34.20
C ALA A 952 14.16 18.98 35.34
#